data_AF-T0QZ96-F1
#
_entry.id   AF-T0QZ96-F1
#
_cell.length_a   1.000
_cell.length_b   1.000
_cell.length_c   1.000
_cell.angle_alpha   90.00
_cell.angle_beta   90.00
_cell.angle_gamma   90.00
#
_symmetry.space_group_name_H-M   'P 1'
#
loop_
_entity.id
_entity.type
_entity.pdbx_description
1 polymer ?
#
loop_
_entity_poly.entity_id
_entity_poly.type
_entity_poly.pdbx_seq_one_letter_code
_entity_poly.pdbx_strand_id
1 'polypeptide(L)'
;MTNGQRKQQQRGKPPAKTRRGRGPTGKEPFEEAVALLRRSATHSPAPWAMFEIPHPIEPLLHVDTMDEWLGWPLCKPQAHHVMDAYKSSHGVAIVPAAHLTIESDDWREAMDTVVRQHITDAFLSEGAFSLQLSHFVLDFKGSASSLVPATRPARSVGTVCLHLSSMYTGGEVTLTSGGGLTRAWELKRFLTRLQCLVLSPSTTISIDPITYGQRAILVYHLVDESPSTYFDDAVAKLTVASRVRHPVFSVGGIRLASPNPTLARDKLAPVDLDFARALLASNAYDVVIAEHKENFDLFGVGGTGYSPELLRVQALRELPDVIADNLTNVSVQAYLFDKKADPRKIGFSGPQYSLVFWPKAARALVAKLSTAVSMLVNAMAATRKPSSDALLGQPSIAALVETLVPRFGKVSEIDEPEFAHSLHTYCDALIALRRLGTASRLLGAVLRVGTAERTFLELSPCIAKLVQGFGWEPLFAPMNALLDRWSKSLRGVGLCHGLVASLAGAAESPLCATIEQPFAVEWIVAMWSRLSTLVDDLVASDKLYDDATLPCIVFQYNLLLHMYLVEPARHLSQRWLYNRLPDGVVTKIGSFLGPVPTLNDLDQNGVFVPVPDMSPGLAAALRLHQTVDTTYLHRVVDDYMAGEFGDYDDDRDFNQELATSLLAVAAAAGRFTDVLNRLIAGWRLALAVPMTAFLGAWPALATADVQRACASALLRIADELRPDDFAPPMFDFHMLLQDPATDNERSPVVSQVVATFAFFATYDRADLVAIQTKWIAAVVRTADAVRTTFCDVIEAVHERLPTEHALVAHLARAYLEATAAADHDATQQLTDYALLHIEVPACCELSIDFAEFLHDPIRDEFRVNDIQACDKIGPIVAGHPLQLRVHERTMTRDDDMLWGDDDEYDDEYDDDQIVVNVVTKVRQPGQVPVDVLRSHLRRRRDYDKTLARSRRVADILQEVTEDILQEVTESDDGE
;
A
#
# COMPACT_ATOMS: atom_id res chain seq x y z
N MET A 1 69.85 16.07 -13.94
CA MET A 1 70.33 14.87 -14.65
C MET A 1 69.98 13.64 -13.82
N THR A 2 68.87 12.99 -14.12
CA THR A 2 68.62 11.60 -13.72
C THR A 2 67.53 11.05 -14.65
N ASN A 3 67.93 10.06 -15.43
CA ASN A 3 67.19 9.45 -16.53
C ASN A 3 66.01 8.60 -16.03
N GLY A 4 64.95 8.61 -16.84
CA GLY A 4 63.74 7.85 -16.60
C GLY A 4 63.84 6.35 -16.91
N GLN A 5 62.99 5.59 -16.23
CA GLN A 5 62.55 4.27 -16.64
C GLN A 5 61.03 4.17 -16.45
N ARG A 6 60.29 4.36 -17.54
CA ARG A 6 58.87 3.98 -17.65
C ARG A 6 58.80 2.44 -17.68
N LYS A 7 58.35 1.82 -16.59
CA LYS A 7 57.88 0.43 -16.59
C LYS A 7 56.49 0.38 -17.24
N GLN A 8 56.44 -0.11 -18.47
CA GLN A 8 55.20 -0.62 -19.07
C GLN A 8 54.76 -1.86 -18.29
N GLN A 9 53.74 -1.72 -17.43
CA GLN A 9 52.98 -2.86 -16.93
C GLN A 9 52.00 -3.29 -18.03
N GLN A 10 52.33 -4.40 -18.69
CA GLN A 10 51.37 -5.16 -19.48
C GLN A 10 50.24 -5.65 -18.55
N ARG A 11 49.05 -5.03 -18.67
CA ARG A 11 47.81 -5.57 -18.12
C ARG A 11 47.50 -6.88 -18.87
N GLY A 12 47.75 -8.01 -18.21
CA GLY A 12 47.26 -9.31 -18.67
C GLY A 12 45.73 -9.28 -18.81
N LYS A 13 45.23 -9.75 -19.95
CA LYS A 13 43.79 -10.01 -20.16
C LYS A 13 43.27 -10.85 -18.98
N PRO A 14 42.20 -10.45 -18.29
CA PRO A 14 41.61 -11.29 -17.26
C PRO A 14 41.14 -12.60 -17.92
N PRO A 15 41.34 -13.76 -17.26
CA PRO A 15 40.88 -15.04 -17.80
C PRO A 15 39.38 -14.94 -18.09
N ALA A 16 38.97 -15.43 -19.26
CA ALA A 16 37.57 -15.49 -19.66
C ALA A 16 36.77 -16.09 -18.50
N LYS A 17 35.88 -15.27 -17.90
CA LYS A 17 34.97 -15.72 -16.84
C LYS A 17 34.20 -16.91 -17.39
N THR A 18 34.56 -18.11 -16.95
CA THR A 18 33.75 -19.31 -17.12
C THR A 18 32.35 -18.95 -16.66
N ARG A 19 31.38 -18.99 -17.58
CA ARG A 19 29.96 -18.77 -17.26
C ARG A 19 29.62 -19.71 -16.11
N ARG A 20 29.56 -19.19 -14.87
CA ARG A 20 29.02 -19.93 -13.73
C ARG A 20 27.61 -20.33 -14.16
N GLY A 21 27.38 -21.63 -14.30
CA GLY A 21 26.05 -22.16 -14.60
C GLY A 21 25.04 -21.54 -13.64
N ARG A 22 23.95 -20.98 -14.18
CA ARG A 22 22.86 -20.45 -13.37
C ARG A 22 22.40 -21.60 -12.46
N GLY A 23 22.39 -21.39 -11.15
CA GLY A 23 21.85 -22.38 -10.23
C GLY A 23 20.40 -22.71 -10.57
N PRO A 24 19.88 -23.88 -10.14
CA PRO A 24 18.50 -24.27 -10.38
C PRO A 24 17.55 -23.19 -9.87
N THR A 25 16.64 -22.75 -10.73
CA THR A 25 15.65 -21.69 -10.46
C THR A 25 14.45 -22.20 -9.67
N GLY A 26 14.29 -23.53 -9.56
CA GLY A 26 13.12 -24.18 -8.99
C GLY A 26 11.93 -24.26 -9.96
N LYS A 27 12.02 -23.61 -11.13
CA LYS A 27 10.99 -23.66 -12.17
C LYS A 27 11.06 -24.96 -12.99
N GLU A 28 12.21 -25.62 -12.98
CA GLU A 28 12.54 -26.74 -13.89
C GLU A 28 11.50 -27.88 -13.82
N PRO A 29 11.02 -28.35 -12.66
CA PRO A 29 10.02 -29.42 -12.61
C PRO A 29 8.69 -29.03 -13.28
N PHE A 30 8.30 -27.76 -13.14
CA PHE A 30 7.07 -27.22 -13.74
C PHE A 30 7.24 -27.01 -15.25
N GLU A 31 8.38 -26.47 -15.67
CA GLU A 31 8.72 -26.26 -17.08
C GLU A 31 8.88 -27.60 -17.82
N GLU A 32 9.44 -28.62 -17.17
CA GLU A 32 9.49 -29.99 -17.69
C GLU A 32 8.09 -30.60 -17.84
N ALA A 33 7.21 -30.44 -16.85
CA ALA A 33 5.82 -30.93 -16.94
C ALA A 33 5.08 -30.26 -18.11
N VAL A 34 5.21 -28.93 -18.26
CA VAL A 34 4.64 -28.21 -19.40
C VAL A 34 5.31 -28.65 -20.72
N ALA A 35 6.61 -28.94 -20.73
CA ALA A 35 7.29 -29.44 -21.92
C ALA A 35 6.80 -30.84 -22.32
N LEU A 36 6.50 -31.73 -21.37
CA LEU A 36 5.90 -33.05 -21.66
C LEU A 36 4.50 -32.90 -22.28
N LEU A 37 3.67 -32.01 -21.73
CA LEU A 37 2.33 -31.72 -22.26
C LEU A 37 2.40 -31.02 -23.63
N ARG A 38 3.40 -30.14 -23.84
CA ARG A 38 3.65 -29.56 -25.16
C ARG A 38 4.13 -30.60 -26.16
N ARG A 39 4.94 -31.58 -25.73
CA ARG A 39 5.36 -32.69 -26.60
C ARG A 39 4.18 -33.53 -27.03
N SER A 40 3.21 -33.82 -26.16
CA SER A 40 1.98 -34.49 -26.61
C SER A 40 1.19 -33.64 -27.62
N ALA A 41 1.23 -32.31 -27.51
CA ALA A 41 0.57 -31.40 -28.46
C ALA A 41 1.35 -31.16 -29.77
N THR A 42 2.69 -31.25 -29.78
CA THR A 42 3.50 -31.07 -31.01
C THR A 42 3.44 -32.27 -31.95
N HIS A 43 2.98 -33.42 -31.47
CA HIS A 43 2.57 -34.54 -32.34
C HIS A 43 1.14 -34.33 -32.88
N SER A 44 0.64 -33.09 -32.88
CA SER A 44 -0.64 -32.78 -33.51
C SER A 44 -0.57 -33.25 -34.97
N PRO A 45 -1.45 -34.17 -35.38
CA PRO A 45 -1.43 -34.66 -36.74
C PRO A 45 -1.62 -33.49 -37.70
N ALA A 46 -1.13 -33.65 -38.94
CA ALA A 46 -1.44 -32.71 -40.01
C ALA A 46 -2.95 -32.40 -40.00
N PRO A 47 -3.41 -31.17 -40.30
CA PRO A 47 -4.82 -30.82 -40.17
C PRO A 47 -5.72 -31.77 -40.99
N TRP A 48 -5.19 -32.29 -42.11
CA TRP A 48 -5.77 -33.40 -42.85
C TRP A 48 -4.70 -34.14 -43.64
N ALA A 49 -5.02 -35.36 -44.06
CA ALA A 49 -4.29 -36.09 -45.09
C ALA A 49 -5.27 -36.64 -46.13
N MET A 50 -4.86 -36.66 -47.40
CA MET A 50 -5.67 -37.18 -48.51
C MET A 50 -4.81 -38.13 -49.33
N PHE A 51 -5.33 -39.33 -49.60
CA PHE A 51 -4.64 -40.33 -50.41
C PHE A 51 -5.62 -41.26 -51.13
N GLU A 52 -5.16 -41.88 -52.21
CA GLU A 52 -5.89 -42.90 -52.95
C GLU A 52 -5.42 -44.30 -52.50
N ILE A 53 -6.34 -45.23 -52.30
CA ILE A 53 -6.00 -46.64 -52.07
C ILE A 53 -5.69 -47.26 -53.46
N PRO A 54 -4.48 -47.83 -53.68
CA PRO A 54 -3.99 -48.19 -55.00
C PRO A 54 -4.73 -49.36 -55.67
N HIS A 55 -5.38 -50.23 -54.89
CA HIS A 55 -6.11 -51.41 -55.37
C HIS A 55 -7.64 -51.19 -55.25
N PRO A 56 -8.43 -51.59 -56.26
CA PRO A 56 -9.89 -51.54 -56.20
C PRO A 56 -10.40 -52.65 -55.26
N ILE A 57 -10.42 -52.37 -53.97
CA ILE A 57 -10.92 -53.28 -52.93
C ILE A 57 -12.17 -52.63 -52.36
N GLU A 58 -13.34 -53.12 -52.74
CA GLU A 58 -14.61 -52.58 -52.25
C GLU A 58 -15.11 -53.39 -51.04
N PRO A 59 -15.75 -52.75 -50.04
CA PRO A 59 -16.24 -53.46 -48.87
C PRO A 59 -17.49 -54.26 -49.24
N LEU A 60 -17.51 -55.54 -48.85
CA LEU A 60 -18.75 -56.30 -48.74
C LEU A 60 -19.48 -55.79 -47.50
N LEU A 61 -20.35 -54.79 -47.69
CA LEU A 61 -21.10 -54.09 -46.64
C LEU A 61 -22.55 -54.56 -46.63
N HIS A 62 -23.01 -55.03 -45.47
CA HIS A 62 -24.41 -55.40 -45.21
C HIS A 62 -25.03 -54.39 -44.25
N VAL A 63 -26.28 -54.01 -44.52
CA VAL A 63 -27.10 -53.16 -43.65
C VAL A 63 -28.23 -54.02 -43.11
N ASP A 64 -28.45 -54.05 -41.80
CA ASP A 64 -29.39 -54.97 -41.13
C ASP A 64 -30.82 -54.99 -41.72
N THR A 65 -31.26 -53.91 -42.35
CA THR A 65 -32.60 -53.80 -42.94
C THR A 65 -32.74 -54.45 -44.30
N MET A 66 -31.65 -54.95 -44.87
CA MET A 66 -31.59 -55.54 -46.21
C MET A 66 -31.17 -57.00 -46.15
N ASP A 67 -31.70 -57.83 -47.05
CA ASP A 67 -31.34 -59.25 -47.15
C ASP A 67 -30.10 -59.49 -48.06
N GLU A 68 -29.63 -58.44 -48.73
CA GLU A 68 -28.54 -58.49 -49.71
C GLU A 68 -27.38 -57.55 -49.34
N TRP A 69 -26.17 -57.92 -49.79
CA TRP A 69 -24.99 -57.07 -49.68
C TRP A 69 -25.11 -55.86 -50.62
N LEU A 70 -24.62 -54.71 -50.17
CA LEU A 70 -24.60 -53.50 -50.99
C LEU A 70 -23.60 -53.66 -52.15
N GLY A 71 -24.06 -53.36 -53.36
CA GLY A 71 -23.19 -53.32 -54.55
C GLY A 71 -22.61 -51.92 -54.77
N TRP A 72 -21.44 -51.82 -55.38
CA TRP A 72 -20.81 -50.54 -55.70
C TRP A 72 -20.57 -50.41 -57.23
N PRO A 73 -20.93 -49.29 -57.86
CA PRO A 73 -21.70 -48.18 -57.31
C PRO A 73 -23.12 -48.58 -56.92
N LEU A 74 -23.62 -47.99 -55.84
CA LEU A 74 -24.91 -48.36 -55.24
C LEU A 74 -26.08 -48.15 -56.20
N CYS A 75 -26.88 -49.20 -56.44
CA CYS A 75 -28.02 -49.09 -57.34
C CYS A 75 -29.19 -48.33 -56.67
N LYS A 76 -30.08 -47.74 -57.50
CA LYS A 76 -31.18 -46.91 -57.00
C LYS A 76 -32.09 -47.61 -55.96
N PRO A 77 -32.49 -48.89 -56.15
CA PRO A 77 -33.31 -49.59 -55.16
C PRO A 77 -32.63 -49.69 -53.79
N GLN A 78 -31.35 -50.09 -53.75
CA GLN A 78 -30.60 -50.21 -52.51
C GLN A 78 -30.44 -48.86 -51.80
N ALA A 79 -30.16 -47.81 -52.58
CA ALA A 79 -30.02 -46.46 -52.05
C ALA A 79 -31.32 -45.90 -51.44
N HIS A 80 -32.45 -46.09 -52.12
CA HIS A 80 -33.76 -45.68 -51.59
C HIS A 80 -34.10 -46.46 -50.32
N HIS A 81 -33.83 -47.77 -50.29
CA HIS A 81 -34.09 -48.58 -49.11
C HIS A 81 -33.32 -48.07 -47.89
N VAL A 82 -32.00 -47.85 -48.02
CA VAL A 82 -31.18 -47.31 -46.92
C VAL A 82 -31.63 -45.90 -46.55
N MET A 83 -32.02 -45.07 -47.53
CA MET A 83 -32.51 -43.72 -47.29
C MET A 83 -33.82 -43.71 -46.51
N ASP A 84 -34.74 -44.62 -46.80
CA ASP A 84 -36.03 -44.73 -46.12
C ASP A 84 -35.86 -45.28 -44.70
N ALA A 85 -34.95 -46.24 -44.50
CA ALA A 85 -34.71 -46.89 -43.22
C ALA A 85 -33.91 -46.02 -42.22
N TYR A 86 -32.93 -45.24 -42.67
CA TYR A 86 -31.96 -44.54 -41.81
C TYR A 86 -31.90 -43.02 -42.03
N LYS A 87 -33.02 -42.43 -42.44
CA LYS A 87 -33.13 -40.99 -42.72
C LYS A 87 -32.77 -40.16 -41.50
N SER A 88 -31.68 -39.39 -41.60
CA SER A 88 -31.27 -38.42 -40.58
C SER A 88 -31.78 -37.02 -40.90
N SER A 89 -31.73 -36.61 -42.17
CA SER A 89 -32.29 -35.35 -42.66
C SER A 89 -32.76 -35.47 -44.11
N HIS A 90 -33.35 -34.42 -44.68
CA HIS A 90 -33.82 -34.46 -46.07
C HIS A 90 -32.65 -34.71 -47.04
N GLY A 91 -32.63 -35.89 -47.66
CA GLY A 91 -31.58 -36.31 -48.60
C GLY A 91 -30.32 -36.87 -47.96
N VAL A 92 -30.32 -37.20 -46.66
CA VAL A 92 -29.17 -37.79 -45.97
C VAL A 92 -29.61 -38.94 -45.07
N ALA A 93 -28.95 -40.10 -45.24
CA ALA A 93 -29.09 -41.24 -44.35
C ALA A 93 -27.75 -41.56 -43.67
N ILE A 94 -27.83 -41.84 -42.38
CA ILE A 94 -26.69 -42.18 -41.53
C ILE A 94 -27.01 -43.52 -40.88
N VAL A 95 -26.30 -44.57 -41.29
CA VAL A 95 -26.42 -45.92 -40.73
C VAL A 95 -25.34 -46.08 -39.66
N PRO A 96 -25.69 -46.15 -38.36
CA PRO A 96 -24.70 -46.35 -37.30
C PRO A 96 -23.92 -47.65 -37.47
N ALA A 97 -22.65 -47.70 -37.03
CA ALA A 97 -21.82 -48.90 -37.12
C ALA A 97 -22.45 -50.16 -36.51
N ALA A 98 -23.30 -50.01 -35.49
CA ALA A 98 -24.02 -51.13 -34.87
C ALA A 98 -24.99 -51.85 -35.81
N HIS A 99 -25.36 -51.23 -36.95
CA HIS A 99 -26.26 -51.77 -37.97
C HIS A 99 -25.55 -52.15 -39.26
N LEU A 100 -24.21 -52.21 -39.22
CA LEU A 100 -23.36 -52.48 -40.37
C LEU A 100 -22.52 -53.71 -40.09
N THR A 101 -22.45 -54.61 -41.07
CA THR A 101 -21.52 -55.73 -41.05
C THR A 101 -20.62 -55.66 -42.29
N ILE A 102 -19.30 -55.80 -42.10
CA ILE A 102 -18.32 -55.84 -43.19
C ILE A 102 -17.63 -57.22 -43.20
N GLU A 103 -17.90 -58.02 -44.23
CA GLU A 103 -17.33 -59.35 -44.43
C GLU A 103 -16.45 -59.40 -45.68
N SER A 104 -15.25 -58.82 -45.58
CA SER A 104 -14.23 -58.94 -46.62
C SER A 104 -12.85 -58.94 -45.96
N ASP A 105 -12.13 -60.07 -46.08
CA ASP A 105 -10.77 -60.19 -45.53
C ASP A 105 -9.80 -59.26 -46.28
N ASP A 106 -9.97 -59.12 -47.60
CA ASP A 106 -9.20 -58.18 -48.43
C ASP A 106 -9.42 -56.72 -47.98
N TRP A 107 -10.65 -56.37 -47.58
CA TRP A 107 -10.96 -55.05 -47.02
C TRP A 107 -10.27 -54.83 -45.69
N ARG A 108 -10.33 -55.81 -44.78
CA ARG A 108 -9.66 -55.73 -43.47
C ARG A 108 -8.16 -55.60 -43.65
N GLU A 109 -7.55 -56.40 -44.52
CA GLU A 109 -6.13 -56.31 -44.84
C GLU A 109 -5.77 -54.93 -45.41
N ALA A 110 -6.56 -54.38 -46.34
CA ALA A 110 -6.33 -53.05 -46.90
C ALA A 110 -6.42 -51.94 -45.84
N MET A 111 -7.37 -52.05 -44.91
CA MET A 111 -7.52 -51.12 -43.80
C MET A 111 -6.35 -51.19 -42.81
N ASP A 112 -5.93 -52.41 -42.45
CA ASP A 112 -4.88 -52.63 -41.45
C ASP A 112 -3.47 -52.42 -41.98
N THR A 113 -3.23 -52.62 -43.27
CA THR A 113 -1.91 -52.45 -43.88
C THR A 113 -1.81 -51.13 -44.62
N VAL A 114 -2.60 -50.92 -45.66
CA VAL A 114 -2.45 -49.80 -46.60
C VAL A 114 -2.94 -48.48 -46.01
N VAL A 115 -4.18 -48.44 -45.50
CA VAL A 115 -4.76 -47.21 -44.92
C VAL A 115 -4.00 -46.81 -43.66
N ARG A 116 -3.67 -47.78 -42.80
CA ARG A 116 -2.85 -47.57 -41.62
C ARG A 116 -1.46 -47.01 -41.95
N GLN A 117 -0.78 -47.56 -42.95
CA GLN A 117 0.54 -47.06 -43.38
C GLN A 117 0.45 -45.61 -43.86
N HIS A 118 -0.52 -45.28 -44.71
CA HIS A 118 -0.70 -43.91 -45.20
C HIS A 118 -1.07 -42.91 -44.10
N ILE A 119 -1.91 -43.30 -43.15
CA ILE A 119 -2.20 -42.47 -41.97
C ILE A 119 -0.92 -42.25 -41.16
N THR A 120 -0.08 -43.27 -41.00
CA THR A 120 1.19 -43.16 -40.27
C THR A 120 2.13 -42.18 -40.99
N ASP A 121 2.29 -42.34 -42.30
CA ASP A 121 3.24 -41.54 -43.08
C ASP A 121 2.81 -40.08 -43.25
N ALA A 122 1.50 -39.82 -43.34
CA ALA A 122 0.98 -38.50 -43.74
C ALA A 122 0.22 -37.75 -42.63
N PHE A 123 -0.18 -38.42 -41.55
CA PHE A 123 -1.05 -37.84 -40.51
C PHE A 123 -0.51 -38.05 -39.09
N LEU A 124 -0.22 -39.28 -38.65
CA LEU A 124 0.30 -39.61 -37.31
C LEU A 124 1.67 -40.30 -37.41
N SER A 125 2.76 -39.54 -37.40
CA SER A 125 4.12 -40.07 -37.62
C SER A 125 4.61 -41.06 -36.57
N GLU A 126 3.98 -41.11 -35.38
CA GLU A 126 4.36 -42.01 -34.28
C GLU A 126 3.12 -42.47 -33.50
N GLY A 127 3.10 -43.76 -33.11
CA GLY A 127 2.08 -44.33 -32.21
C GLY A 127 1.29 -45.51 -32.78
N ALA A 128 0.73 -46.33 -31.89
CA ALA A 128 -0.26 -47.34 -32.25
C ALA A 128 -1.65 -46.70 -32.27
N PHE A 129 -2.46 -46.97 -33.28
CA PHE A 129 -3.84 -46.48 -33.37
C PHE A 129 -4.76 -47.55 -33.93
N SER A 130 -6.06 -47.41 -33.71
CA SER A 130 -7.09 -48.22 -34.37
C SER A 130 -8.11 -47.37 -35.12
N LEU A 131 -8.69 -48.01 -36.14
CA LEU A 131 -9.79 -47.48 -36.93
C LEU A 131 -11.08 -48.15 -36.45
N GLN A 132 -11.96 -47.40 -35.80
CA GLN A 132 -13.24 -47.90 -35.32
C GLN A 132 -14.35 -47.34 -36.20
N LEU A 133 -15.13 -48.20 -36.86
CA LEU A 133 -16.22 -47.74 -37.71
C LEU A 133 -17.23 -46.94 -36.87
N SER A 134 -17.55 -45.73 -37.32
CA SER A 134 -18.54 -44.86 -36.67
C SER A 134 -19.91 -45.06 -37.31
N HIS A 135 -19.99 -44.88 -38.63
CA HIS A 135 -21.23 -44.96 -39.40
C HIS A 135 -20.96 -44.98 -40.92
N PHE A 136 -21.97 -45.34 -41.68
CA PHE A 136 -22.06 -45.23 -43.13
C PHE A 136 -23.01 -44.10 -43.52
N VAL A 137 -22.64 -43.31 -44.53
CA VAL A 137 -23.38 -42.14 -44.98
C VAL A 137 -23.80 -42.31 -46.43
N LEU A 138 -25.09 -42.07 -46.70
CA LEU A 138 -25.60 -41.77 -48.03
C LEU A 138 -26.06 -40.31 -48.08
N ASP A 139 -25.42 -39.53 -48.93
CA ASP A 139 -25.61 -38.10 -49.02
C ASP A 139 -26.02 -37.68 -50.45
N PHE A 140 -27.24 -37.16 -50.59
CA PHE A 140 -27.79 -36.61 -51.83
C PHE A 140 -27.78 -35.08 -51.85
N LYS A 141 -27.42 -34.44 -50.72
CA LYS A 141 -27.57 -33.00 -50.54
C LYS A 141 -26.23 -32.29 -50.43
N GLY A 142 -25.18 -32.93 -49.92
CA GLY A 142 -23.92 -32.29 -49.57
C GLY A 142 -23.93 -31.80 -48.12
N SER A 143 -24.05 -32.71 -47.14
CA SER A 143 -24.15 -32.35 -45.72
C SER A 143 -22.79 -32.45 -45.01
N ALA A 144 -22.26 -31.33 -44.51
CA ALA A 144 -21.01 -31.35 -43.75
C ALA A 144 -21.13 -32.13 -42.43
N SER A 145 -22.28 -32.03 -41.76
CA SER A 145 -22.53 -32.67 -40.48
C SER A 145 -22.58 -34.19 -40.57
N SER A 146 -22.80 -34.78 -41.75
CA SER A 146 -22.80 -36.24 -41.91
C SER A 146 -21.40 -36.82 -41.99
N LEU A 147 -20.36 -36.02 -42.24
CA LEU A 147 -18.96 -36.50 -42.22
C LEU A 147 -18.31 -36.38 -40.85
N VAL A 148 -18.99 -35.74 -39.89
CA VAL A 148 -18.48 -35.55 -38.53
C VAL A 148 -19.23 -36.50 -37.60
N PRO A 149 -18.53 -37.44 -36.93
CA PRO A 149 -19.17 -38.34 -35.98
C PRO A 149 -19.90 -37.59 -34.85
N ALA A 150 -21.14 -37.99 -34.57
CA ALA A 150 -21.97 -37.39 -33.53
C ALA A 150 -21.44 -37.60 -32.11
N THR A 151 -20.74 -38.71 -31.89
CA THR A 151 -20.05 -39.03 -30.63
C THR A 151 -18.61 -39.40 -30.95
N ARG A 152 -17.67 -39.20 -30.02
CA ARG A 152 -16.26 -39.59 -30.19
C ARG A 152 -15.83 -40.48 -29.02
N PRO A 153 -15.24 -41.66 -29.29
CA PRO A 153 -14.61 -42.46 -28.26
C PRO A 153 -13.50 -41.68 -27.54
N ALA A 154 -13.21 -42.06 -26.30
CA ALA A 154 -12.04 -41.54 -25.59
C ALA A 154 -10.78 -41.80 -26.45
N ARG A 155 -9.86 -40.83 -26.49
CA ARG A 155 -8.60 -40.89 -27.27
C ARG A 155 -8.78 -40.87 -28.80
N SER A 156 -9.94 -40.45 -29.30
CA SER A 156 -10.09 -40.14 -30.73
C SER A 156 -9.22 -38.94 -31.10
N VAL A 157 -8.22 -39.17 -31.95
CA VAL A 157 -7.26 -38.17 -32.46
C VAL A 157 -7.62 -37.66 -33.85
N GLY A 158 -8.67 -38.21 -34.47
CA GLY A 158 -9.17 -37.75 -35.76
C GLY A 158 -10.36 -38.56 -36.28
N THR A 159 -10.79 -38.20 -37.49
CA THR A 159 -11.84 -38.90 -38.26
C THR A 159 -11.25 -39.35 -39.59
N VAL A 160 -11.57 -40.57 -40.03
CA VAL A 160 -11.21 -41.08 -41.36
C VAL A 160 -12.48 -41.26 -42.18
N CYS A 161 -12.55 -40.61 -43.33
CA CYS A 161 -13.65 -40.70 -44.29
C CYS A 161 -13.15 -41.46 -45.53
N LEU A 162 -13.76 -42.60 -45.82
CA LEU A 162 -13.49 -43.40 -47.01
C LEU A 162 -14.62 -43.22 -48.00
N HIS A 163 -14.31 -42.64 -49.14
CA HIS A 163 -15.26 -42.42 -50.20
C HIS A 163 -15.38 -43.66 -51.08
N LEU A 164 -16.57 -44.27 -51.10
CA LEU A 164 -16.86 -45.46 -51.89
C LEU A 164 -17.20 -45.12 -53.34
N SER A 165 -17.21 -46.10 -54.24
CA SER A 165 -17.59 -45.90 -55.64
C SER A 165 -19.04 -45.41 -55.71
N SER A 166 -19.24 -44.17 -56.19
CA SER A 166 -20.57 -43.53 -56.25
C SER A 166 -20.66 -42.55 -57.43
N MET A 167 -21.85 -42.38 -58.00
CA MET A 167 -22.10 -41.43 -59.09
C MET A 167 -22.84 -40.20 -58.58
N TYR A 168 -22.21 -39.03 -58.64
CA TYR A 168 -22.83 -37.75 -58.31
C TYR A 168 -22.16 -36.54 -59.00
N THR A 169 -22.86 -35.41 -59.03
CA THR A 169 -22.39 -34.10 -59.50
C THR A 169 -22.61 -33.05 -58.41
N GLY A 170 -21.66 -32.13 -58.23
CA GLY A 170 -21.65 -31.20 -57.09
C GLY A 170 -20.97 -31.83 -55.87
N GLY A 171 -21.24 -31.32 -54.66
CA GLY A 171 -20.73 -31.94 -53.43
C GLY A 171 -19.27 -31.64 -53.09
N GLU A 172 -18.69 -30.57 -53.63
CA GLU A 172 -17.28 -30.21 -53.37
C GLU A 172 -17.05 -30.03 -51.88
N VAL A 173 -16.04 -30.72 -51.34
CA VAL A 173 -15.72 -30.69 -49.91
C VAL A 173 -14.52 -29.78 -49.72
N THR A 174 -14.72 -28.70 -48.97
CA THR A 174 -13.66 -27.78 -48.57
C THR A 174 -13.30 -28.00 -47.10
N LEU A 175 -12.01 -28.17 -46.84
CA LEU A 175 -11.42 -28.37 -45.52
C LEU A 175 -10.81 -27.06 -45.06
N THR A 176 -11.10 -26.64 -43.83
CA THR A 176 -10.49 -25.45 -43.22
C THR A 176 -9.84 -25.83 -41.89
N SER A 177 -8.55 -25.53 -41.75
CA SER A 177 -7.80 -25.81 -40.51
C SER A 177 -8.11 -24.76 -39.45
N GLY A 178 -7.84 -25.06 -38.17
CA GLY A 178 -7.89 -24.06 -37.09
C GLY A 178 -6.97 -22.84 -37.30
N GLY A 179 -5.95 -22.96 -38.16
CA GLY A 179 -5.07 -21.85 -38.58
C GLY A 179 -5.54 -21.11 -39.84
N GLY A 180 -6.74 -21.40 -40.35
CA GLY A 180 -7.33 -20.73 -41.51
C GLY A 180 -6.87 -21.25 -42.88
N LEU A 181 -5.94 -22.21 -42.95
CA LEU A 181 -5.58 -22.87 -44.21
C LEU A 181 -6.79 -23.59 -44.79
N THR A 182 -7.08 -23.40 -46.07
CA THR A 182 -8.18 -24.07 -46.78
C THR A 182 -7.67 -25.01 -47.88
N ARG A 183 -8.36 -26.13 -48.11
CA ARG A 183 -8.05 -27.06 -49.21
C ARG A 183 -9.29 -27.83 -49.66
N ALA A 184 -9.49 -27.94 -50.97
CA ALA A 184 -10.54 -28.78 -51.53
C ALA A 184 -10.11 -30.26 -51.53
N TRP A 185 -11.05 -31.16 -51.20
CA TRP A 185 -10.90 -32.60 -51.38
C TRP A 185 -11.37 -32.95 -52.80
N GLU A 186 -10.39 -33.06 -53.71
CA GLU A 186 -10.62 -33.29 -55.13
C GLU A 186 -11.06 -34.74 -55.42
N LEU A 187 -12.39 -34.92 -55.49
CA LEU A 187 -13.03 -36.18 -55.83
C LEU A 187 -13.12 -36.32 -57.37
N LYS A 188 -12.38 -37.27 -57.95
CA LYS A 188 -12.48 -37.56 -59.39
C LYS A 188 -13.83 -38.21 -59.68
N ARG A 189 -14.56 -37.73 -60.70
CA ARG A 189 -15.97 -38.07 -60.99
C ARG A 189 -16.25 -39.53 -61.38
N PHE A 190 -15.22 -40.35 -61.57
CA PHE A 190 -15.32 -41.78 -61.87
C PHE A 190 -14.22 -42.52 -61.11
N LEU A 191 -14.51 -42.86 -59.85
CA LEU A 191 -13.55 -43.55 -59.00
C LEU A 191 -13.53 -45.04 -59.36
N THR A 192 -12.44 -45.49 -59.95
CA THR A 192 -12.02 -46.90 -59.93
C THR A 192 -11.16 -47.21 -58.69
N ARG A 193 -10.89 -46.20 -57.85
CA ARG A 193 -10.05 -46.27 -56.65
C ARG A 193 -10.69 -45.51 -55.51
N LEU A 194 -10.56 -46.04 -54.31
CA LEU A 194 -11.10 -45.40 -53.10
C LEU A 194 -10.25 -44.21 -52.69
N GLN A 195 -10.91 -43.12 -52.36
CA GLN A 195 -10.26 -41.95 -51.78
C GLN A 195 -10.46 -41.92 -50.27
N CYS A 196 -9.36 -41.72 -49.55
CA CYS A 196 -9.34 -41.58 -48.11
C CYS A 196 -9.03 -40.13 -47.73
N LEU A 197 -9.84 -39.60 -46.83
CA LEU A 197 -9.65 -38.31 -46.18
C LEU A 197 -9.51 -38.53 -44.68
N VAL A 198 -8.42 -38.06 -44.10
CA VAL A 198 -8.15 -38.09 -42.66
C VAL A 198 -8.22 -36.67 -42.14
N LEU A 199 -8.92 -36.46 -41.02
CA LEU A 199 -9.24 -35.14 -40.49
C LEU A 199 -8.85 -35.03 -39.03
N SER A 200 -8.15 -33.95 -38.69
CA SER A 200 -7.92 -33.57 -37.29
C SER A 200 -9.24 -33.12 -36.64
N PRO A 201 -9.38 -33.24 -35.30
CA PRO A 201 -10.51 -32.68 -34.56
C PRO A 201 -10.75 -31.20 -34.77
N SER A 202 -9.68 -30.45 -35.07
CA SER A 202 -9.70 -29.00 -35.31
C SER A 202 -10.05 -28.59 -36.74
N THR A 203 -10.25 -29.55 -37.65
CA THR A 203 -10.57 -29.25 -39.06
C THR A 203 -12.08 -29.10 -39.23
N THR A 204 -12.51 -27.98 -39.77
CA THR A 204 -13.91 -27.75 -40.16
C THR A 204 -14.12 -28.13 -41.61
N ILE A 205 -15.29 -28.67 -41.91
CA ILE A 205 -15.67 -29.15 -43.24
C ILE A 205 -16.84 -28.29 -43.72
N SER A 206 -16.77 -27.80 -44.95
CA SER A 206 -17.91 -27.27 -45.68
C SER A 206 -18.11 -28.09 -46.96
N ILE A 207 -19.36 -28.34 -47.32
CA ILE A 207 -19.70 -29.15 -48.49
C ILE A 207 -20.70 -28.39 -49.34
N ASP A 208 -20.40 -28.25 -50.63
CA ASP A 208 -21.31 -27.66 -51.59
C ASP A 208 -22.48 -28.59 -51.89
N PRO A 209 -23.63 -28.07 -52.37
CA PRO A 209 -24.76 -28.92 -52.68
C PRO A 209 -24.46 -29.98 -53.74
N ILE A 210 -24.93 -31.21 -53.50
CA ILE A 210 -24.98 -32.25 -54.54
C ILE A 210 -26.19 -31.95 -55.42
N THR A 211 -25.96 -31.79 -56.73
CA THR A 211 -26.99 -31.41 -57.71
C THR A 211 -27.57 -32.61 -58.46
N TYR A 212 -26.83 -33.73 -58.49
CA TYR A 212 -27.27 -34.97 -59.14
C TYR A 212 -26.60 -36.18 -58.48
N GLY A 213 -27.33 -37.30 -58.38
CA GLY A 213 -26.78 -38.55 -57.86
C GLY A 213 -26.64 -38.59 -56.34
N GLN A 214 -25.78 -39.46 -55.85
CA GLN A 214 -25.57 -39.68 -54.42
C GLN A 214 -24.12 -40.04 -54.12
N ARG A 215 -23.67 -39.69 -52.92
CA ARG A 215 -22.35 -40.00 -52.40
C ARG A 215 -22.42 -41.01 -51.26
N ALA A 216 -21.58 -42.03 -51.30
CA ALA A 216 -21.46 -43.05 -50.27
C ALA A 216 -20.12 -42.95 -49.55
N ILE A 217 -20.12 -42.78 -48.22
CA ILE A 217 -18.91 -42.62 -47.41
C ILE A 217 -18.98 -43.49 -46.16
N LEU A 218 -17.90 -44.21 -45.85
CA LEU A 218 -17.69 -44.81 -44.53
C LEU A 218 -16.89 -43.86 -43.65
N VAL A 219 -17.34 -43.66 -42.42
CA VAL A 219 -16.70 -42.77 -41.45
C VAL A 219 -16.19 -43.60 -40.28
N TYR A 220 -14.90 -43.50 -39.99
CA TYR A 220 -14.21 -44.16 -38.89
C TYR A 220 -13.67 -43.14 -37.88
N HIS A 221 -13.64 -43.52 -36.62
CA HIS A 221 -12.83 -42.89 -35.59
C HIS A 221 -11.38 -43.35 -35.73
N LEU A 222 -10.46 -42.40 -35.71
CA LEU A 222 -9.05 -42.67 -35.52
C LEU A 222 -8.75 -42.55 -34.02
N VAL A 223 -8.51 -43.67 -33.36
CA VAL A 223 -8.33 -43.75 -31.90
C VAL A 223 -6.87 -44.07 -31.61
N ASP A 224 -6.20 -43.21 -30.84
CA ASP A 224 -4.84 -43.48 -30.39
C ASP A 224 -4.85 -44.59 -29.32
N GLU A 225 -4.09 -45.65 -29.56
CA GLU A 225 -3.92 -46.81 -28.67
C GLU A 225 -2.63 -46.71 -27.85
N SER A 226 -1.71 -45.80 -28.18
CA SER A 226 -0.46 -45.55 -27.46
C SER A 226 -0.73 -45.09 -26.03
N PRO A 227 -0.33 -45.83 -24.97
CA PRO A 227 -0.53 -45.39 -23.59
C PRO A 227 0.19 -44.05 -23.43
N SER A 228 -0.57 -42.94 -23.44
CA SER A 228 -0.03 -41.61 -23.31
C SER A 228 0.46 -41.44 -21.86
N THR A 229 1.69 -41.84 -21.59
CA THR A 229 2.31 -41.63 -20.28
C THR A 229 2.59 -40.15 -20.05
N TYR A 230 2.62 -39.31 -21.09
CA TYR A 230 2.99 -37.90 -20.96
C TYR A 230 2.12 -37.12 -19.97
N PHE A 231 0.80 -37.35 -19.96
CA PHE A 231 -0.09 -36.68 -19.00
C PHE A 231 0.15 -37.21 -17.58
N ASP A 232 0.21 -38.53 -17.41
CA ASP A 232 0.43 -39.17 -16.11
C ASP A 232 1.83 -38.84 -15.54
N ASP A 233 2.85 -38.77 -16.39
CA ASP A 233 4.22 -38.36 -16.08
C ASP A 233 4.27 -36.88 -15.68
N ALA A 234 3.53 -36.01 -16.37
CA ALA A 234 3.39 -34.61 -16.00
C ALA A 234 2.69 -34.46 -14.64
N VAL A 235 1.60 -35.20 -14.40
CA VAL A 235 0.90 -35.24 -13.11
C VAL A 235 1.84 -35.72 -12.00
N ALA A 236 2.58 -36.82 -12.22
CA ALA A 236 3.53 -37.36 -11.25
C ALA A 236 4.64 -36.35 -10.93
N LYS A 237 5.22 -35.68 -11.94
CA LYS A 237 6.22 -34.63 -11.75
C LYS A 237 5.66 -33.45 -10.94
N LEU A 238 4.45 -32.99 -11.25
CA LEU A 238 3.79 -31.91 -10.50
C LEU A 238 3.51 -32.33 -9.05
N THR A 239 3.04 -33.55 -8.81
CA THR A 239 2.85 -34.10 -7.46
C THR A 239 4.17 -34.12 -6.68
N VAL A 240 5.28 -34.53 -7.30
CA VAL A 240 6.61 -34.51 -6.66
C VAL A 240 7.05 -33.07 -6.36
N ALA A 241 6.89 -32.16 -7.33
CA ALA A 241 7.25 -30.74 -7.18
C ALA A 241 6.50 -30.07 -6.01
N SER A 242 5.24 -30.46 -5.77
CA SER A 242 4.42 -29.89 -4.68
C SER A 242 4.97 -30.18 -3.28
N ARG A 243 5.78 -31.23 -3.13
CA ARG A 243 6.37 -31.66 -1.85
C ARG A 243 7.69 -30.96 -1.55
N VAL A 244 8.31 -30.35 -2.55
CA VAL A 244 9.58 -29.65 -2.40
C VAL A 244 9.27 -28.20 -2.07
N ARG A 245 9.67 -27.74 -0.88
CA ARG A 245 9.64 -26.30 -0.58
C ARG A 245 10.69 -25.61 -1.44
N HIS A 246 10.25 -24.88 -2.46
CA HIS A 246 11.14 -24.11 -3.31
C HIS A 246 11.54 -22.81 -2.59
N PRO A 247 12.86 -22.51 -2.48
CA PRO A 247 13.31 -21.29 -1.82
C PRO A 247 13.02 -20.04 -2.64
N VAL A 248 12.70 -20.19 -3.93
CA VAL A 248 12.59 -19.07 -4.88
C VAL A 248 11.17 -18.51 -4.96
N PHE A 249 10.15 -19.38 -5.01
CA PHE A 249 8.75 -18.97 -5.11
C PHE A 249 7.79 -20.03 -4.53
N SER A 250 6.64 -19.57 -4.06
CA SER A 250 5.50 -20.38 -3.59
C SER A 250 4.26 -20.23 -4.48
N VAL A 251 4.16 -19.10 -5.21
CA VAL A 251 3.08 -18.82 -6.16
C VAL A 251 3.69 -18.69 -7.55
N GLY A 252 3.34 -19.61 -8.44
CA GLY A 252 3.80 -19.64 -9.82
C GLY A 252 2.72 -19.19 -10.79
N GLY A 253 3.12 -18.65 -11.94
CA GLY A 253 2.24 -18.28 -13.04
C GLY A 253 2.77 -18.77 -14.38
N ILE A 254 1.87 -18.99 -15.34
CA ILE A 254 2.22 -19.18 -16.75
C ILE A 254 1.34 -18.27 -17.61
N ARG A 255 1.97 -17.52 -18.51
CA ARG A 255 1.28 -16.65 -19.48
C ARG A 255 0.34 -17.52 -20.33
N LEU A 256 -0.92 -17.11 -20.45
CA LEU A 256 -1.85 -17.80 -21.34
C LEU A 256 -1.43 -17.63 -22.80
N ALA A 257 -1.58 -18.68 -23.60
CA ALA A 257 -1.27 -18.65 -25.04
C ALA A 257 -2.22 -17.74 -25.83
N SER A 258 -3.44 -17.54 -25.33
CA SER A 258 -4.43 -16.61 -25.87
C SER A 258 -5.04 -15.75 -24.75
N PRO A 259 -5.37 -14.46 -25.01
CA PRO A 259 -6.09 -13.63 -24.05
C PRO A 259 -7.41 -14.27 -23.61
N ASN A 260 -7.78 -14.11 -22.33
CA ASN A 260 -9.01 -14.69 -21.76
C ASN A 260 -9.75 -13.67 -20.88
N PRO A 261 -10.41 -12.66 -21.47
CA PRO A 261 -11.07 -11.57 -20.73
C PRO A 261 -12.25 -12.02 -19.86
N THR A 262 -12.86 -13.17 -20.19
CA THR A 262 -13.95 -13.76 -19.41
C THR A 262 -13.46 -14.65 -18.27
N LEU A 263 -12.15 -14.93 -18.21
CA LEU A 263 -11.53 -15.89 -17.28
C LEU A 263 -12.19 -17.28 -17.31
N ALA A 264 -12.81 -17.63 -18.44
CA ALA A 264 -13.60 -18.84 -18.56
C ALA A 264 -12.72 -20.04 -18.93
N ARG A 265 -12.95 -21.19 -18.29
CA ARG A 265 -12.13 -22.40 -18.46
C ARG A 265 -12.20 -22.96 -19.88
N ASP A 266 -13.35 -22.87 -20.53
CA ASP A 266 -13.60 -23.32 -21.91
C ASP A 266 -12.89 -22.46 -22.97
N LYS A 267 -12.39 -21.27 -22.59
CA LYS A 267 -11.62 -20.36 -23.44
C LYS A 267 -10.10 -20.53 -23.34
N LEU A 268 -9.62 -21.46 -22.50
CA LEU A 268 -8.20 -21.79 -22.44
C LEU A 268 -7.76 -22.50 -23.73
N ALA A 269 -6.60 -22.11 -24.26
CA ALA A 269 -5.96 -22.84 -25.34
C ALA A 269 -5.67 -24.29 -24.91
N PRO A 270 -5.63 -25.26 -25.83
CA PRO A 270 -5.47 -26.68 -25.49
C PRO A 270 -4.29 -26.97 -24.56
N VAL A 271 -3.14 -26.34 -24.81
CA VAL A 271 -1.93 -26.48 -23.98
C VAL A 271 -2.12 -25.96 -22.54
N ASP A 272 -2.79 -24.82 -22.37
CA ASP A 272 -3.05 -24.23 -21.06
C ASP A 272 -4.10 -25.05 -20.30
N LEU A 273 -5.11 -25.56 -21.03
CA LEU A 273 -6.14 -26.43 -20.48
C LEU A 273 -5.57 -27.77 -20.01
N ASP A 274 -4.68 -28.39 -20.77
CA ASP A 274 -4.04 -29.65 -20.38
C ASP A 274 -3.09 -29.47 -19.20
N PHE A 275 -2.37 -28.35 -19.14
CA PHE A 275 -1.57 -28.03 -17.96
C PHE A 275 -2.43 -27.77 -16.72
N ALA A 276 -3.53 -27.02 -16.86
CA ALA A 276 -4.50 -26.84 -15.79
C ALA A 276 -5.11 -28.18 -15.33
N ARG A 277 -5.44 -29.08 -16.26
CA ARG A 277 -5.94 -30.43 -15.95
C ARG A 277 -4.89 -31.26 -15.21
N ALA A 278 -3.62 -31.20 -15.62
CA ALA A 278 -2.55 -31.93 -14.94
C ALA A 278 -2.34 -31.43 -13.50
N LEU A 279 -2.35 -30.10 -13.28
CA LEU A 279 -2.31 -29.51 -11.95
C LEU A 279 -3.50 -29.97 -11.08
N LEU A 280 -4.71 -29.95 -11.62
CA LEU A 280 -5.92 -30.39 -10.91
C LEU A 280 -5.89 -31.91 -10.61
N ALA A 281 -5.46 -32.73 -11.57
CA ALA A 281 -5.36 -34.18 -11.43
C ALA A 281 -4.34 -34.61 -10.38
N SER A 282 -3.26 -33.84 -10.21
CA SER A 282 -2.29 -34.06 -9.13
C SER A 282 -2.88 -33.92 -7.72
N ASN A 283 -4.03 -33.23 -7.60
CA ASN A 283 -4.71 -32.86 -6.36
C ASN A 283 -3.84 -32.12 -5.33
N ALA A 284 -2.67 -31.63 -5.75
CA ALA A 284 -1.68 -31.01 -4.89
C ALA A 284 -1.64 -29.48 -4.98
N TYR A 285 -2.33 -28.90 -5.96
CA TYR A 285 -2.33 -27.46 -6.23
C TYR A 285 -3.75 -26.88 -6.16
N ASP A 286 -3.79 -25.61 -5.80
CA ASP A 286 -4.90 -24.72 -6.12
C ASP A 286 -4.55 -23.97 -7.41
N VAL A 287 -5.54 -23.76 -8.28
CA VAL A 287 -5.33 -23.22 -9.62
C VAL A 287 -6.41 -22.21 -9.95
N VAL A 288 -6.00 -21.04 -10.42
CA VAL A 288 -6.89 -19.95 -10.83
C VAL A 288 -6.48 -19.42 -12.21
N ILE A 289 -7.44 -18.95 -12.99
CA ILE A 289 -7.21 -18.08 -14.14
C ILE A 289 -7.26 -16.64 -13.61
N ALA A 290 -6.23 -15.84 -13.87
CA ALA A 290 -6.14 -14.49 -13.35
C ALA A 290 -5.89 -13.45 -14.44
N GLU A 291 -6.54 -12.31 -14.28
CA GLU A 291 -6.22 -11.03 -14.89
C GLU A 291 -5.35 -10.23 -13.92
N HIS A 292 -4.32 -9.55 -14.41
CA HIS A 292 -3.35 -8.78 -13.62
C HIS A 292 -3.67 -7.29 -13.64
N LYS A 293 -3.29 -6.57 -12.58
CA LYS A 293 -3.46 -5.11 -12.51
C LYS A 293 -2.56 -4.41 -13.53
N GLU A 294 -3.06 -3.36 -14.16
CA GLU A 294 -2.26 -2.51 -15.04
C GLU A 294 -1.33 -1.62 -14.21
N ASN A 295 -0.05 -1.53 -14.60
CA ASN A 295 0.88 -0.59 -13.98
C ASN A 295 0.57 0.81 -14.50
N PHE A 296 -0.05 1.64 -13.67
CA PHE A 296 -0.11 3.08 -13.90
C PHE A 296 1.21 3.68 -13.39
N ASP A 297 2.15 3.88 -14.30
CA ASP A 297 3.35 4.64 -13.99
C ASP A 297 2.99 6.13 -13.93
N LEU A 298 2.61 6.60 -12.74
CA LEU A 298 2.27 8.01 -12.48
C LEU A 298 3.39 8.98 -12.88
N PHE A 299 4.63 8.49 -13.01
CA PHE A 299 5.81 9.29 -13.36
C PHE A 299 6.17 9.23 -14.85
N GLY A 300 5.32 8.65 -15.70
CA GLY A 300 5.47 8.72 -17.16
C GLY A 300 6.72 8.03 -17.71
N VAL A 301 7.41 7.18 -16.94
CA VAL A 301 8.65 6.50 -17.35
C VAL A 301 8.34 5.25 -18.19
N GLY A 302 7.45 5.40 -19.18
CA GLY A 302 7.41 4.59 -20.40
C GLY A 302 7.08 3.09 -20.30
N GLY A 303 6.59 2.59 -19.17
CA GLY A 303 6.27 1.17 -19.00
C GLY A 303 4.77 0.83 -19.07
N THR A 304 4.19 0.65 -20.26
CA THR A 304 2.86 -0.01 -20.39
C THR A 304 3.01 -1.50 -20.08
N GLY A 305 2.67 -1.89 -18.85
CA GLY A 305 2.84 -3.26 -18.38
C GLY A 305 1.82 -3.65 -17.33
N TYR A 306 1.83 -4.92 -16.96
CA TYR A 306 0.97 -5.44 -15.89
C TYR A 306 1.80 -5.83 -14.66
N SER A 307 1.28 -5.48 -13.48
CA SER A 307 1.79 -5.89 -12.17
C SER A 307 1.69 -7.42 -12.00
N PRO A 308 2.52 -8.06 -11.16
CA PRO A 308 2.29 -9.46 -10.76
C PRO A 308 1.07 -9.66 -9.84
N GLU A 309 0.41 -8.58 -9.41
CA GLU A 309 -0.80 -8.61 -8.58
C GLU A 309 -2.05 -8.93 -9.37
N LEU A 310 -2.93 -9.73 -8.77
CA LEU A 310 -4.16 -10.18 -9.41
C LEU A 310 -5.25 -9.11 -9.29
N LEU A 311 -5.86 -8.76 -10.42
CA LEU A 311 -7.03 -7.88 -10.50
C LEU A 311 -8.33 -8.66 -10.38
N ARG A 312 -8.50 -9.68 -11.23
CA ARG A 312 -9.66 -10.58 -11.26
C ARG A 312 -9.20 -12.02 -11.32
N VAL A 313 -9.95 -12.91 -10.69
CA VAL A 313 -9.60 -14.32 -10.58
C VAL A 313 -10.83 -15.20 -10.77
N GLN A 314 -10.64 -16.34 -11.44
CA GLN A 314 -11.62 -17.41 -11.52
C GLN A 314 -10.95 -18.71 -11.11
N ALA A 315 -11.41 -19.29 -10.00
CA ALA A 315 -10.90 -20.57 -9.55
C ALA A 315 -11.37 -21.71 -10.45
N LEU A 316 -10.47 -22.64 -10.76
CA LEU A 316 -10.79 -23.83 -11.56
C LEU A 316 -11.37 -24.97 -10.73
N ARG A 317 -11.30 -24.84 -9.40
CA ARG A 317 -11.90 -25.70 -8.38
C ARG A 317 -12.27 -24.81 -7.19
N GLU A 318 -13.28 -25.22 -6.43
CA GLU A 318 -13.66 -24.54 -5.19
C GLU A 318 -12.45 -24.39 -4.25
N LEU A 319 -12.18 -23.14 -3.84
CA LEU A 319 -11.13 -22.77 -2.91
C LEU A 319 -11.75 -22.57 -1.53
N PRO A 320 -11.00 -22.82 -0.44
CA PRO A 320 -11.45 -22.39 0.88
C PRO A 320 -11.70 -20.87 0.91
N ASP A 321 -12.78 -20.44 1.56
CA ASP A 321 -13.20 -19.01 1.63
C ASP A 321 -12.05 -18.09 2.05
N VAL A 322 -11.29 -18.52 3.09
CA VAL A 322 -10.09 -17.85 3.61
C VAL A 322 -8.99 -17.57 2.58
N ILE A 323 -8.97 -18.33 1.48
CA ILE A 323 -8.07 -18.11 0.34
C ILE A 323 -8.75 -17.24 -0.71
N ALA A 324 -10.01 -17.55 -1.05
CA ALA A 324 -10.79 -16.84 -2.05
C ALA A 324 -10.85 -15.32 -1.76
N ASP A 325 -11.07 -14.94 -0.50
CA ASP A 325 -11.22 -13.55 -0.06
C ASP A 325 -9.93 -12.72 -0.18
N ASN A 326 -8.75 -13.37 -0.24
CA ASN A 326 -7.46 -12.68 -0.29
C ASN A 326 -6.78 -12.76 -1.67
N LEU A 327 -7.42 -13.36 -2.68
CA LEU A 327 -6.77 -13.64 -3.96
C LEU A 327 -6.29 -12.38 -4.70
N THR A 328 -6.96 -11.25 -4.55
CA THR A 328 -6.57 -9.96 -5.18
C THR A 328 -5.28 -9.39 -4.59
N ASN A 329 -4.90 -9.80 -3.39
CA ASN A 329 -3.65 -9.40 -2.73
C ASN A 329 -2.51 -10.40 -2.98
N VAL A 330 -2.76 -11.46 -3.76
CA VAL A 330 -1.75 -12.43 -4.13
C VAL A 330 -0.90 -11.86 -5.25
N SER A 331 0.41 -12.01 -5.12
CA SER A 331 1.38 -11.62 -6.15
C SER A 331 2.10 -12.85 -6.70
N VAL A 332 2.18 -12.95 -8.03
CA VAL A 332 2.91 -14.02 -8.71
C VAL A 332 4.42 -13.81 -8.52
N GLN A 333 5.07 -14.79 -7.90
CA GLN A 333 6.49 -14.69 -7.55
C GLN A 333 7.41 -15.20 -8.67
N ALA A 334 6.87 -16.01 -9.59
CA ALA A 334 7.63 -16.54 -10.71
C ALA A 334 6.71 -16.88 -11.89
N TYR A 335 7.08 -16.41 -13.09
CA TYR A 335 6.48 -16.90 -14.33
C TYR A 335 7.33 -18.00 -14.96
N LEU A 336 6.69 -19.11 -15.35
CA LEU A 336 7.33 -20.21 -16.08
C LEU A 336 7.76 -19.72 -17.48
N PHE A 337 8.91 -20.21 -17.96
CA PHE A 337 9.54 -19.87 -19.25
C PHE A 337 9.96 -18.41 -19.42
N ASP A 338 9.59 -17.51 -18.51
CA ASP A 338 10.04 -16.13 -18.57
C ASP A 338 11.49 -16.03 -18.07
N LYS A 339 12.35 -15.57 -18.98
CA LYS A 339 13.77 -15.32 -18.72
C LYS A 339 14.03 -13.91 -18.16
N LYS A 340 13.03 -13.00 -18.25
CA LYS A 340 13.12 -11.62 -17.77
C LYS A 340 13.19 -11.57 -16.24
N ALA A 341 13.44 -10.37 -15.73
CA ALA A 341 13.68 -10.05 -14.33
C ALA A 341 12.62 -10.64 -13.39
N ASP A 342 13.04 -10.97 -12.17
CA ASP A 342 12.20 -11.37 -11.05
C ASP A 342 10.95 -10.46 -10.95
N PRO A 343 9.71 -11.00 -10.96
CA PRO A 343 8.48 -10.19 -10.91
C PRO A 343 8.40 -9.23 -9.72
N ARG A 344 9.21 -9.47 -8.70
CA ARG A 344 9.34 -8.61 -7.51
C ARG A 344 10.21 -7.38 -7.72
N LYS A 345 10.81 -7.20 -8.91
CA LYS A 345 11.65 -6.04 -9.22
C LYS A 345 10.84 -4.95 -9.89
N ILE A 346 11.15 -3.69 -9.54
CA ILE A 346 10.59 -2.49 -10.15
C ILE A 346 10.83 -2.53 -11.67
N GLY A 347 9.81 -2.16 -12.45
CA GLY A 347 9.84 -2.18 -13.91
C GLY A 347 9.53 -3.54 -14.55
N PHE A 348 9.01 -4.51 -13.78
CA PHE A 348 8.48 -5.75 -14.36
C PHE A 348 7.20 -5.45 -15.18
N SER A 349 7.17 -5.94 -16.44
CA SER A 349 5.99 -5.90 -17.30
C SER A 349 5.50 -7.33 -17.55
N GLY A 350 4.51 -7.73 -16.77
CA GLY A 350 3.91 -9.06 -16.77
C GLY A 350 2.89 -9.29 -17.90
N PRO A 351 2.35 -10.51 -18.00
CA PRO A 351 1.20 -10.78 -18.87
C PRO A 351 -0.09 -10.19 -18.27
N GLN A 352 -1.01 -9.72 -19.12
CA GLN A 352 -2.38 -9.36 -18.69
C GLN A 352 -3.14 -10.56 -18.12
N TYR A 353 -3.01 -11.74 -18.74
CA TYR A 353 -3.70 -12.96 -18.32
C TYR A 353 -2.72 -14.10 -18.10
N SER A 354 -2.91 -14.84 -16.99
CA SER A 354 -2.10 -16.01 -16.68
C SER A 354 -2.89 -17.10 -15.96
N LEU A 355 -2.44 -18.34 -16.08
CA LEU A 355 -2.81 -19.40 -15.17
C LEU A 355 -1.89 -19.33 -13.94
N VAL A 356 -2.45 -19.09 -12.76
CA VAL A 356 -1.73 -18.97 -11.49
C VAL A 356 -1.99 -20.19 -10.63
N PHE A 357 -0.95 -20.71 -9.99
CA PHE A 357 -1.04 -21.92 -9.18
C PHE A 357 -0.08 -21.87 -7.99
N TRP A 358 -0.46 -22.55 -6.91
CA TRP A 358 0.37 -22.76 -5.73
C TRP A 358 0.06 -24.12 -5.11
N PRO A 359 1.06 -24.79 -4.50
CA PRO A 359 0.78 -26.02 -3.75
C PRO A 359 -0.21 -25.75 -2.62
N LYS A 360 -1.07 -26.71 -2.28
CA LYS A 360 -1.99 -26.56 -1.13
C LYS A 360 -1.24 -26.26 0.17
N ALA A 361 -0.03 -26.80 0.34
CA ALA A 361 0.86 -26.50 1.47
C ALA A 361 1.40 -25.05 1.47
N ALA A 362 1.15 -24.26 0.42
CA ALA A 362 1.47 -22.84 0.36
C ALA A 362 0.25 -21.95 0.67
N ARG A 363 -0.94 -22.49 0.94
CA ARG A 363 -2.15 -21.71 1.29
C ARG A 363 -1.92 -20.74 2.46
N ALA A 364 -1.13 -21.13 3.45
CA ALA A 364 -0.79 -20.25 4.57
C ALA A 364 0.07 -19.03 4.19
N LEU A 365 0.65 -19.01 2.99
CA LEU A 365 1.38 -17.87 2.42
C LEU A 365 0.50 -17.00 1.51
N VAL A 366 -0.68 -17.51 1.13
CA VAL A 366 -1.65 -16.90 0.21
C VAL A 366 -2.80 -16.27 1.01
N ALA A 367 -3.23 -16.89 2.11
CA ALA A 367 -4.24 -16.34 3.02
C ALA A 367 -3.77 -15.02 3.65
N LYS A 368 -4.71 -14.15 4.05
CA LYS A 368 -4.40 -12.98 4.89
C LYS A 368 -3.73 -13.44 6.20
N LEU A 369 -2.74 -12.70 6.71
CA LEU A 369 -1.96 -13.12 7.88
C LEU A 369 -2.84 -13.31 9.12
N SER A 370 -3.75 -12.36 9.38
CA SER A 370 -4.71 -12.43 10.48
C SER A 370 -5.59 -13.68 10.39
N THR A 371 -6.17 -13.96 9.23
CA THR A 371 -6.96 -15.17 8.99
C THR A 371 -6.14 -16.44 9.21
N ALA A 372 -4.88 -16.47 8.75
CA ALA A 372 -4.02 -17.64 8.91
C ALA A 372 -3.63 -17.90 10.37
N VAL A 373 -3.41 -16.84 11.17
CA VAL A 373 -3.19 -16.94 12.62
C VAL A 373 -4.47 -17.36 13.35
N SER A 374 -5.63 -16.82 12.97
CA SER A 374 -6.93 -17.25 13.53
C SER A 374 -7.20 -18.73 13.27
N MET A 375 -6.87 -19.24 12.08
CA MET A 375 -6.95 -20.67 11.78
C MET A 375 -6.00 -21.52 12.62
N LEU A 376 -4.80 -21.02 12.93
CA LEU A 376 -3.89 -21.68 13.86
C LEU A 376 -4.52 -21.80 15.25
N VAL A 377 -5.09 -20.73 15.79
CA VAL A 377 -5.76 -20.77 17.12
C VAL A 377 -6.97 -21.69 17.12
N ASN A 378 -7.81 -21.62 16.08
CA ASN A 378 -8.96 -22.50 15.94
C ASN A 378 -8.55 -23.98 15.86
N ALA A 379 -7.46 -24.28 15.14
CA ALA A 379 -6.91 -25.63 15.07
C ALA A 379 -6.34 -26.12 16.42
N MET A 380 -5.84 -25.21 17.26
CA MET A 380 -5.39 -25.54 18.62
C MET A 380 -6.55 -25.79 19.58
N ALA A 381 -7.67 -25.08 19.42
CA ALA A 381 -8.87 -25.25 20.24
C ALA A 381 -9.71 -26.48 19.85
N ALA A 382 -9.51 -27.02 18.64
CA ALA A 382 -10.28 -28.16 18.14
C ALA A 382 -10.00 -29.44 18.95
N THR A 383 -11.06 -30.08 19.44
CA THR A 383 -10.98 -31.36 20.17
C THR A 383 -10.67 -32.55 19.27
N ARG A 384 -10.98 -32.45 17.97
CA ARG A 384 -10.68 -33.46 16.94
C ARG A 384 -9.44 -33.04 16.15
N LYS A 385 -8.71 -34.03 15.63
CA LYS A 385 -7.56 -33.80 14.74
C LYS A 385 -8.02 -32.92 13.56
N PRO A 386 -7.49 -31.69 13.40
CA PRO A 386 -7.92 -30.79 12.35
C PRO A 386 -7.59 -31.38 10.98
N SER A 387 -8.47 -31.14 9.99
CA SER A 387 -8.23 -31.54 8.61
C SER A 387 -7.05 -30.77 8.03
N SER A 388 -6.45 -31.29 6.95
CA SER A 388 -5.37 -30.56 6.26
C SER A 388 -5.84 -29.20 5.73
N ASP A 389 -7.10 -29.08 5.34
CA ASP A 389 -7.68 -27.82 4.86
C ASP A 389 -7.84 -26.81 6.00
N ALA A 390 -8.26 -27.26 7.20
CA ALA A 390 -8.30 -26.44 8.41
C ALA A 390 -6.90 -25.99 8.88
N LEU A 391 -5.83 -26.64 8.40
CA LEU A 391 -4.44 -26.28 8.62
C LEU A 391 -3.80 -25.58 7.41
N LEU A 392 -4.60 -25.03 6.48
CA LEU A 392 -4.11 -24.33 5.28
C LEU A 392 -3.12 -25.19 4.48
N GLY A 393 -3.47 -26.46 4.28
CA GLY A 393 -2.69 -27.45 3.56
C GLY A 393 -1.45 -27.97 4.30
N GLN A 394 -1.23 -27.56 5.55
CA GLN A 394 -0.10 -28.04 6.35
C GLN A 394 -0.40 -29.39 6.98
N PRO A 395 0.61 -30.28 7.12
CA PRO A 395 0.42 -31.61 7.67
C PRO A 395 0.20 -31.62 9.19
N SER A 396 0.51 -30.52 9.89
CA SER A 396 0.35 -30.39 11.33
C SER A 396 0.30 -28.92 11.77
N ILE A 397 -0.20 -28.68 12.99
CA ILE A 397 -0.13 -27.36 13.66
C ILE A 397 1.31 -26.86 13.71
N ALA A 398 2.29 -27.73 14.03
CA ALA A 398 3.70 -27.36 14.05
C ALA A 398 4.20 -26.86 12.69
N ALA A 399 3.83 -27.56 11.60
CA ALA A 399 4.19 -27.14 10.26
C ALA A 399 3.53 -25.81 9.86
N LEU A 400 2.30 -25.54 10.32
CA LEU A 400 1.63 -24.26 10.12
C LEU A 400 2.34 -23.13 10.87
N VAL A 401 2.67 -23.32 12.14
CA VAL A 401 3.46 -22.35 12.92
C VAL A 401 4.74 -22.01 12.17
N GLU A 402 5.49 -23.03 11.71
CA GLU A 402 6.75 -22.86 10.97
C GLU A 402 6.59 -22.13 9.63
N THR A 403 5.47 -22.35 8.92
CA THR A 403 5.18 -21.64 7.67
C THR A 403 4.83 -20.18 7.89
N LEU A 404 4.21 -19.83 9.02
CA LEU A 404 3.80 -18.45 9.32
C LEU A 404 4.97 -17.56 9.76
N VAL A 405 5.99 -18.12 10.43
CA VAL A 405 7.12 -17.31 10.97
C VAL A 405 7.65 -16.29 9.96
N PRO A 406 8.07 -16.67 8.73
CA PRO A 406 8.72 -15.73 7.81
C PRO A 406 7.82 -14.56 7.38
N ARG A 407 6.50 -14.66 7.55
CA ARG A 407 5.56 -13.59 7.20
C ARG A 407 5.69 -12.38 8.12
N PHE A 408 6.03 -12.58 9.40
CA PHE A 408 6.27 -11.51 10.36
C PHE A 408 7.54 -10.68 10.10
N GLY A 409 8.30 -11.02 9.06
CA GLY A 409 9.45 -10.25 8.58
C GLY A 409 9.25 -9.62 7.21
N LYS A 410 8.06 -9.71 6.61
CA LYS A 410 7.75 -9.10 5.31
C LYS A 410 7.25 -7.68 5.53
N VAL A 411 7.88 -6.70 4.87
CA VAL A 411 7.52 -5.28 4.97
C VAL A 411 6.04 -5.06 4.63
N SER A 412 5.55 -5.66 3.55
CA SER A 412 4.15 -5.56 3.12
C SER A 412 3.12 -6.05 4.15
N GLU A 413 3.51 -6.89 5.11
CA GLU A 413 2.59 -7.38 6.15
C GLU A 413 2.70 -6.55 7.43
N ILE A 414 3.85 -5.88 7.64
CA ILE A 414 4.13 -5.10 8.85
C ILE A 414 3.33 -3.80 8.85
N ASP A 415 3.11 -3.23 7.67
CA ASP A 415 2.37 -1.98 7.49
C ASP A 415 0.84 -2.19 7.51
N GLU A 416 0.37 -3.45 7.61
CA GLU A 416 -1.05 -3.77 7.70
C GLU A 416 -1.61 -3.47 9.11
N PRO A 417 -2.81 -2.87 9.23
CA PRO A 417 -3.38 -2.47 10.52
C PRO A 417 -3.67 -3.65 11.46
N GLU A 418 -3.85 -4.87 10.93
CA GLU A 418 -4.11 -6.08 11.70
C GLU A 418 -2.82 -6.82 12.12
N PHE A 419 -1.64 -6.31 11.75
CA PHE A 419 -0.35 -6.96 11.98
C PHE A 419 -0.10 -7.21 13.47
N ALA A 420 -0.26 -6.19 14.31
CA ALA A 420 -0.06 -6.27 15.75
C ALA A 420 -0.94 -7.34 16.40
N HIS A 421 -2.24 -7.31 16.12
CA HIS A 421 -3.18 -8.29 16.65
C HIS A 421 -2.80 -9.72 16.22
N SER A 422 -2.39 -9.89 14.97
CA SER A 422 -1.92 -11.17 14.44
C SER A 422 -0.64 -11.65 15.13
N LEU A 423 0.31 -10.75 15.40
CA LEU A 423 1.55 -11.07 16.10
C LEU A 423 1.29 -11.44 17.56
N HIS A 424 0.45 -10.68 18.26
CA HIS A 424 0.05 -10.97 19.64
C HIS A 424 -0.54 -12.37 19.76
N THR A 425 -1.53 -12.66 18.90
CA THR A 425 -2.21 -13.96 18.85
C THR A 425 -1.25 -15.10 18.48
N TYR A 426 -0.30 -14.83 17.58
CA TYR A 426 0.73 -15.80 17.22
C TYR A 426 1.71 -16.06 18.36
N CYS A 427 2.12 -15.04 19.12
CA CYS A 427 2.95 -15.20 20.32
C CYS A 427 2.25 -16.04 21.39
N ASP A 428 0.95 -15.84 21.60
CA ASP A 428 0.12 -16.69 22.46
C ASP A 428 0.16 -18.15 22.03
N ALA A 429 -0.02 -18.39 20.73
CA ALA A 429 0.04 -19.74 20.17
C ALA A 429 1.43 -20.38 20.38
N LEU A 430 2.52 -19.62 20.20
CA LEU A 430 3.88 -20.12 20.45
C LEU A 430 4.07 -20.56 21.91
N ILE A 431 3.64 -19.75 22.86
CA ILE A 431 3.75 -20.02 24.31
C ILE A 431 2.92 -21.26 24.67
N ALA A 432 1.65 -21.29 24.25
CA ALA A 432 0.75 -22.41 24.52
C ALA A 432 1.27 -23.74 23.93
N LEU A 433 1.88 -23.70 22.74
CA LEU A 433 2.50 -24.86 22.09
C LEU A 433 3.93 -25.17 22.57
N ARG A 434 4.48 -24.37 23.48
CA ARG A 434 5.86 -24.45 23.99
C ARG A 434 6.92 -24.50 22.89
N ARG A 435 6.76 -23.68 21.84
CA ARG A 435 7.64 -23.65 20.65
C ARG A 435 8.80 -22.68 20.78
N LEU A 436 9.68 -22.91 21.76
CA LEU A 436 10.84 -22.05 22.04
C LEU A 436 11.75 -21.83 20.81
N GLY A 437 12.08 -22.87 20.06
CA GLY A 437 12.94 -22.74 18.87
C GLY A 437 12.34 -21.85 17.78
N THR A 438 11.01 -21.83 17.68
CA THR A 438 10.29 -21.01 16.72
C THR A 438 10.21 -19.55 17.20
N ALA A 439 9.94 -19.32 18.49
CA ALA A 439 10.03 -18.00 19.12
C ALA A 439 11.44 -17.39 19.00
N SER A 440 12.47 -18.21 19.23
CA SER A 440 13.88 -17.82 19.09
C SER A 440 14.22 -17.32 17.69
N ARG A 441 13.72 -18.00 16.65
CA ARG A 441 13.92 -17.58 15.25
C ARG A 441 13.07 -16.38 14.87
N LEU A 442 11.85 -16.27 15.41
CA LEU A 442 10.99 -15.10 15.23
C LEU A 442 11.75 -13.85 15.72
N LEU A 443 12.20 -13.84 16.98
CA LEU A 443 12.95 -12.72 17.55
C LEU A 443 14.32 -12.54 16.88
N GLY A 444 15.11 -13.61 16.80
CA GLY A 444 16.52 -13.56 16.41
C GLY A 444 16.80 -13.44 14.93
N ALA A 445 15.82 -13.64 14.03
CA ALA A 445 16.07 -13.58 12.59
C ALA A 445 14.97 -12.93 11.75
N VAL A 446 13.72 -12.88 12.24
CA VAL A 446 12.58 -12.59 11.36
C VAL A 446 11.86 -11.30 11.70
N LEU A 447 11.61 -11.01 12.97
CA LEU A 447 10.86 -9.83 13.39
C LEU A 447 11.61 -8.55 12.95
N ARG A 448 10.90 -7.67 12.26
CA ARG A 448 11.41 -6.37 11.79
C ARG A 448 10.53 -5.26 12.33
N VAL A 449 11.12 -4.08 12.46
CA VAL A 449 10.39 -2.84 12.73
C VAL A 449 9.97 -2.24 11.39
N GLY A 450 8.72 -1.80 11.30
CA GLY A 450 8.20 -1.07 10.15
C GLY A 450 8.79 0.34 10.06
N THR A 451 8.37 1.12 9.07
CA THR A 451 8.73 2.54 8.96
C THR A 451 7.92 3.40 9.94
N ALA A 452 6.73 2.95 10.33
CA ALA A 452 5.88 3.62 11.30
C ALA A 452 6.32 3.33 12.75
N GLU A 453 6.33 4.37 13.59
CA GLU A 453 6.66 4.24 15.02
C GLU A 453 5.67 3.34 15.76
N ARG A 454 4.39 3.45 15.38
CA ARG A 454 3.28 2.67 15.91
C ARG A 454 3.55 1.18 15.87
N THR A 455 4.17 0.68 14.80
CA THR A 455 4.52 -0.73 14.70
C THR A 455 5.41 -1.15 15.87
N PHE A 456 6.40 -0.34 16.25
CA PHE A 456 7.30 -0.66 17.36
C PHE A 456 6.59 -0.73 18.71
N LEU A 457 5.67 0.21 18.97
CA LEU A 457 4.83 0.22 20.16
C LEU A 457 4.03 -1.08 20.29
N GLU A 458 3.55 -1.59 19.15
CA GLU A 458 2.77 -2.82 19.09
C GLU A 458 3.65 -4.10 19.19
N LEU A 459 4.93 -4.04 18.80
CA LEU A 459 5.88 -5.16 18.90
C LEU A 459 6.37 -5.40 20.34
N SER A 460 6.58 -4.33 21.10
CA SER A 460 7.23 -4.39 22.43
C SER A 460 6.48 -5.30 23.42
N PRO A 461 5.14 -5.22 23.57
CA PRO A 461 4.39 -6.13 24.42
C PRO A 461 4.52 -7.61 24.03
N CYS A 462 4.63 -7.92 22.73
CA CYS A 462 4.83 -9.29 22.25
C CYS A 462 6.18 -9.86 22.70
N ILE A 463 7.25 -9.04 22.66
CA ILE A 463 8.57 -9.43 23.12
C ILE A 463 8.54 -9.73 24.62
N ALA A 464 8.00 -8.81 25.43
CA ALA A 464 7.88 -9.01 26.88
C ALA A 464 7.09 -10.28 27.21
N LYS A 465 6.00 -10.54 26.47
CA LYS A 465 5.17 -11.74 26.62
C LYS A 465 5.92 -13.03 26.29
N LEU A 466 6.70 -13.06 25.22
CA LEU A 466 7.54 -14.22 24.87
C LEU A 466 8.61 -14.48 25.93
N VAL A 467 9.26 -13.43 26.43
CA VAL A 467 10.22 -13.52 27.54
C VAL A 467 9.54 -14.07 28.78
N GLN A 468 8.35 -13.56 29.13
CA GLN A 468 7.57 -14.07 30.26
C GLN A 468 7.17 -15.54 30.11
N GLY A 469 6.81 -15.97 28.90
CA GLY A 469 6.38 -17.34 28.64
C GLY A 469 7.51 -18.37 28.57
N PHE A 470 8.69 -17.99 28.07
CA PHE A 470 9.80 -18.93 27.81
C PHE A 470 11.01 -18.77 28.75
N GLY A 471 11.08 -17.67 29.50
CA GLY A 471 12.26 -17.27 30.24
C GLY A 471 13.22 -16.42 29.40
N TRP A 472 13.95 -15.52 30.07
CA TRP A 472 14.95 -14.69 29.40
C TRP A 472 16.20 -15.50 28.97
N GLU A 473 16.62 -16.50 29.75
CA GLU A 473 17.87 -17.27 29.49
C GLU A 473 17.89 -17.90 28.08
N PRO A 474 16.84 -18.63 27.63
CA PRO A 474 16.87 -19.24 26.31
C PRO A 474 16.68 -18.22 25.17
N LEU A 475 16.10 -17.05 25.48
CA LEU A 475 15.88 -15.97 24.52
C LEU A 475 17.02 -14.93 24.50
N PHE A 476 18.04 -15.06 25.37
CA PHE A 476 19.18 -14.16 25.45
C PHE A 476 19.86 -13.94 24.09
N ALA A 477 20.28 -15.02 23.43
CA ALA A 477 20.95 -14.93 22.13
C ALA A 477 20.02 -14.40 21.01
N PRO A 478 18.77 -14.88 20.87
CA PRO A 478 17.78 -14.27 19.98
C PRO A 478 17.57 -12.78 20.19
N MET A 479 17.51 -12.32 21.45
CA MET A 479 17.31 -10.93 21.79
C MET A 479 18.51 -10.07 21.42
N ASN A 480 19.73 -10.53 21.69
CA ASN A 480 20.93 -9.83 21.22
C ASN A 480 20.97 -9.73 19.68
N ALA A 481 20.62 -10.81 18.98
CA ALA A 481 20.52 -10.79 17.52
C ALA A 481 19.39 -9.88 17.00
N LEU A 482 18.34 -9.67 17.78
CA LEU A 482 17.28 -8.70 17.49
C LEU A 482 17.80 -7.27 17.65
N LEU A 483 18.42 -6.96 18.78
CA LEU A 483 19.01 -5.65 19.04
C LEU A 483 20.03 -5.29 17.96
N ASP A 484 20.96 -6.20 17.63
CA ASP A 484 21.96 -5.99 16.56
C ASP A 484 21.38 -5.68 15.18
N ARG A 485 20.19 -6.23 14.88
CA ARG A 485 19.54 -5.97 13.60
C ARG A 485 18.80 -4.65 13.61
N TRP A 486 18.15 -4.32 14.72
CA TRP A 486 17.32 -3.14 14.85
C TRP A 486 18.18 -1.89 15.08
N SER A 487 19.29 -2.00 15.80
CA SER A 487 20.27 -0.95 16.06
C SER A 487 21.13 -0.55 14.85
N LYS A 488 20.80 -1.02 13.63
CA LYS A 488 21.54 -0.67 12.41
C LYS A 488 21.19 0.72 11.88
N SER A 489 20.07 1.27 12.33
CA SER A 489 19.67 2.65 12.08
C SER A 489 19.69 3.41 13.39
N LEU A 490 19.91 4.72 13.30
CA LEU A 490 19.87 5.66 14.42
C LEU A 490 18.58 5.52 15.22
N ARG A 491 17.44 5.72 14.56
CA ARG A 491 16.11 5.50 15.13
C ARG A 491 15.96 4.14 15.83
N GLY A 492 16.50 3.08 15.22
CA GLY A 492 16.44 1.74 15.79
C GLY A 492 17.22 1.59 17.09
N VAL A 493 18.31 2.34 17.28
CA VAL A 493 19.06 2.41 18.55
C VAL A 493 18.22 3.04 19.65
N GLY A 494 17.56 4.17 19.38
CA GLY A 494 16.68 4.83 20.35
C GLY A 494 15.52 3.93 20.79
N LEU A 495 14.85 3.30 19.82
CA LEU A 495 13.79 2.32 20.07
C LEU A 495 14.28 1.13 20.91
N CYS A 496 15.47 0.60 20.63
CA CYS A 496 16.05 -0.48 21.42
C CYS A 496 16.34 -0.07 22.88
N HIS A 497 16.81 1.15 23.11
CA HIS A 497 16.98 1.67 24.48
C HIS A 497 15.65 1.77 25.21
N GLY A 498 14.61 2.31 24.55
CA GLY A 498 13.26 2.37 25.11
C GLY A 498 12.68 1.00 25.45
N LEU A 499 12.91 -0.01 24.60
CA LEU A 499 12.52 -1.40 24.89
C LEU A 499 13.24 -1.96 26.11
N VAL A 500 14.57 -1.80 26.20
CA VAL A 500 15.35 -2.30 27.35
C VAL A 500 14.94 -1.59 28.64
N ALA A 501 14.75 -0.28 28.62
CA ALA A 501 14.24 0.49 29.75
C ALA A 501 12.82 0.06 30.17
N SER A 502 11.94 -0.24 29.20
CA SER A 502 10.59 -0.74 29.48
C SER A 502 10.59 -2.14 30.09
N LEU A 503 11.40 -3.06 29.56
CA LEU A 503 11.56 -4.41 30.12
C LEU A 503 12.11 -4.38 31.55
N ALA A 504 12.95 -3.39 31.86
CA ALA A 504 13.47 -3.14 33.21
C ALA A 504 12.43 -2.52 34.15
N GLY A 505 11.34 -1.93 33.63
CA GLY A 505 10.41 -1.12 34.40
C GLY A 505 10.98 0.25 34.80
N ALA A 506 12.00 0.73 34.07
CA ALA A 506 12.68 2.00 34.31
C ALA A 506 12.13 3.14 33.44
N ALA A 507 11.48 2.81 32.32
CA ALA A 507 10.90 3.80 31.41
C ALA A 507 9.71 4.53 32.06
N GLU A 508 9.64 5.84 31.85
CA GLU A 508 8.53 6.68 32.31
C GLU A 508 7.21 6.33 31.60
N SER A 509 7.28 6.15 30.28
CA SER A 509 6.18 5.70 29.43
C SER A 509 6.52 4.30 28.91
N PRO A 510 6.28 3.24 29.70
CA PRO A 510 6.73 1.90 29.36
C PRO A 510 6.03 1.38 28.10
N LEU A 511 6.82 0.90 27.13
CA LEU A 511 6.35 0.32 25.88
C LEU A 511 5.79 -1.10 26.06
N CYS A 512 6.14 -1.75 27.16
CA CYS A 512 5.72 -3.11 27.50
C CYS A 512 5.79 -3.34 29.01
N ALA A 513 5.22 -4.47 29.47
CA ALA A 513 5.26 -4.85 30.86
C ALA A 513 6.68 -5.22 31.32
N THR A 514 7.01 -4.85 32.56
CA THR A 514 8.26 -5.20 33.24
C THR A 514 8.46 -6.72 33.35
N ILE A 515 9.71 -7.17 33.21
CA ILE A 515 10.07 -8.58 33.38
C ILE A 515 10.39 -8.88 34.84
N GLU A 516 9.52 -9.65 35.49
CA GLU A 516 9.67 -10.08 36.89
C GLU A 516 10.26 -11.50 36.99
N GLN A 517 11.41 -11.74 36.36
CA GLN A 517 12.10 -13.03 36.39
C GLN A 517 13.37 -13.00 37.24
N PRO A 518 13.78 -14.13 37.85
CA PRO A 518 15.06 -14.22 38.53
C PRO A 518 16.21 -13.83 37.61
N PHE A 519 17.14 -13.01 38.10
CA PHE A 519 18.36 -12.61 37.37
C PHE A 519 18.10 -11.80 36.09
N ALA A 520 16.89 -11.26 35.92
CA ALA A 520 16.56 -10.40 34.78
C ALA A 520 17.44 -9.14 34.74
N VAL A 521 17.87 -8.62 35.90
CA VAL A 521 18.76 -7.46 36.02
C VAL A 521 20.04 -7.67 35.21
N GLU A 522 20.68 -8.84 35.32
CA GLU A 522 21.93 -9.17 34.64
C GLU A 522 21.74 -9.23 33.12
N TRP A 523 20.56 -9.67 32.67
CA TRP A 523 20.21 -9.65 31.26
C TRP A 523 19.95 -8.25 30.73
N ILE A 524 19.19 -7.42 31.46
CA ILE A 524 18.96 -6.00 31.15
C ILE A 524 20.30 -5.27 31.02
N VAL A 525 21.19 -5.45 31.99
CA VAL A 525 22.53 -4.87 32.02
C VAL A 525 23.36 -5.30 30.80
N ALA A 526 23.32 -6.58 30.41
CA ALA A 526 24.03 -7.07 29.25
C ALA A 526 23.49 -6.48 27.94
N MET A 527 22.16 -6.37 27.79
CA MET A 527 21.54 -5.72 26.62
C MET A 527 21.87 -4.23 26.56
N TRP A 528 21.81 -3.55 27.70
CA TRP A 528 22.15 -2.13 27.80
C TRP A 528 23.61 -1.89 27.43
N SER A 529 24.55 -2.65 28.01
CA SER A 529 25.98 -2.55 27.69
C SER A 529 26.25 -2.69 26.19
N ARG A 530 25.55 -3.63 25.55
CA ARG A 530 25.65 -3.84 24.10
C ARG A 530 25.16 -2.64 23.31
N LEU A 531 24.05 -2.02 23.71
CA LEU A 531 23.54 -0.81 23.06
C LEU A 531 24.47 0.38 23.27
N SER A 532 25.06 0.55 24.45
CA SER A 532 26.03 1.61 24.72
C SER A 532 27.28 1.49 23.85
N THR A 533 27.81 0.28 23.63
CA THR A 533 28.93 0.07 22.68
C THR A 533 28.55 0.45 21.26
N LEU A 534 27.31 0.18 20.83
CA LEU A 534 26.83 0.55 19.50
C LEU A 534 26.68 2.07 19.32
N VAL A 535 26.30 2.79 20.38
CA VAL A 535 26.27 4.26 20.36
C VAL A 535 27.69 4.81 20.18
N ASP A 536 28.67 4.26 20.90
CA ASP A 536 30.09 4.64 20.77
C ASP A 536 30.61 4.44 19.33
N ASP A 537 30.30 3.28 18.73
CA ASP A 537 30.66 2.98 17.34
C ASP A 537 30.00 3.96 16.35
N LEU A 538 28.76 4.38 16.61
CA LEU A 538 28.03 5.33 15.76
C LEU A 538 28.61 6.74 15.85
N VAL A 539 28.96 7.17 17.06
CA VAL A 539 29.64 8.45 17.33
C VAL A 539 30.96 8.51 16.59
N ALA A 540 31.76 7.44 16.65
CA ALA A 540 33.02 7.33 15.91
C ALA A 540 32.85 7.38 14.38
N SER A 541 31.63 7.13 13.87
CA SER A 541 31.30 7.16 12.45
C SER A 541 30.65 8.45 11.96
N ASP A 542 30.45 9.44 12.84
CA ASP A 542 29.82 10.74 12.58
C ASP A 542 28.37 10.67 12.05
N LYS A 543 27.72 9.52 12.19
CA LYS A 543 26.35 9.31 11.72
C LYS A 543 25.29 9.77 12.72
N LEU A 544 25.67 10.01 13.97
CA LEU A 544 24.70 10.29 15.03
C LEU A 544 23.94 11.61 14.79
N TYR A 545 24.59 12.58 14.14
CA TYR A 545 24.06 13.94 13.93
C TYR A 545 23.08 14.06 12.75
N ASP A 546 22.79 12.96 12.04
CA ASP A 546 21.78 12.97 10.97
C ASP A 546 20.33 13.04 11.54
N ASP A 547 20.13 12.84 12.85
CA ASP A 547 18.82 12.86 13.53
C ASP A 547 18.93 13.53 14.91
N ALA A 548 18.47 14.79 15.02
CA ALA A 548 18.54 15.60 16.24
C ALA A 548 17.77 15.02 17.43
N THR A 549 16.80 14.13 17.20
CA THR A 549 16.00 13.54 18.29
C THR A 549 16.65 12.35 18.95
N LEU A 550 17.61 11.69 18.27
CA LEU A 550 18.19 10.46 18.77
C LEU A 550 19.05 10.65 20.03
N PRO A 551 19.98 11.61 20.10
CA PRO A 551 20.85 11.74 21.27
C PRO A 551 20.03 12.01 22.55
N CYS A 552 18.96 12.80 22.45
CA CYS A 552 17.95 12.98 23.50
C CYS A 552 17.36 11.66 24.00
N ILE A 553 16.82 10.83 23.09
CA ILE A 553 16.23 9.53 23.43
C ILE A 553 17.26 8.60 24.08
N VAL A 554 18.47 8.56 23.52
CA VAL A 554 19.57 7.74 24.06
C VAL A 554 19.94 8.21 25.46
N PHE A 555 20.10 9.51 25.68
CA PHE A 555 20.40 10.07 27.00
C PHE A 555 19.32 9.71 28.01
N GLN A 556 18.05 10.00 27.70
CA GLN A 556 16.91 9.75 28.57
C GLN A 556 16.88 8.30 29.06
N TYR A 557 16.94 7.32 28.14
CA TYR A 557 16.86 5.92 28.54
C TYR A 557 18.14 5.40 29.19
N ASN A 558 19.33 5.91 28.82
CA ASN A 558 20.57 5.56 29.53
C ASN A 558 20.55 6.08 30.97
N LEU A 559 20.04 7.30 31.20
CA LEU A 559 19.87 7.85 32.54
C LEU A 559 18.90 7.00 33.36
N LEU A 560 17.71 6.72 32.84
CA LEU A 560 16.70 5.90 33.54
C LEU A 560 17.22 4.49 33.87
N LEU A 561 17.95 3.84 32.94
CA LEU A 561 18.60 2.55 33.19
C LEU A 561 19.74 2.65 34.20
N HIS A 562 20.49 3.75 34.21
CA HIS A 562 21.51 4.00 35.22
C HIS A 562 20.88 4.09 36.62
N MET A 563 19.81 4.87 36.75
CA MET A 563 19.10 5.07 38.02
C MET A 563 18.48 3.76 38.52
N TYR A 564 17.92 2.95 37.62
CA TYR A 564 17.45 1.60 37.92
C TYR A 564 18.53 0.71 38.56
N LEU A 565 19.80 0.80 38.14
CA LEU A 565 20.89 0.04 38.75
C LEU A 565 21.44 0.65 40.04
N VAL A 566 21.42 1.97 40.15
CA VAL A 566 22.01 2.71 41.28
C VAL A 566 21.22 2.52 42.56
N GLU A 567 19.92 2.16 42.50
CA GLU A 567 19.10 1.82 43.67
C GLU A 567 19.29 0.36 44.09
N PRO A 568 20.34 0.00 44.84
CA PRO A 568 20.78 -1.38 44.95
C PRO A 568 19.82 -2.18 45.82
N ALA A 569 19.15 -1.51 46.76
CA ALA A 569 18.20 -2.11 47.69
C ALA A 569 16.95 -2.66 46.99
N ARG A 570 16.50 -2.06 45.87
CA ARG A 570 15.30 -2.52 45.16
C ARG A 570 15.54 -3.80 44.37
N HIS A 571 16.76 -3.94 43.81
CA HIS A 571 17.07 -5.03 42.87
C HIS A 571 18.07 -6.05 43.42
N LEU A 572 18.53 -5.89 44.67
CA LEU A 572 19.49 -6.81 45.28
C LEU A 572 19.02 -8.26 45.22
N SER A 573 17.73 -8.48 45.53
CA SER A 573 17.12 -9.80 45.58
C SER A 573 17.02 -10.50 44.21
N GLN A 574 17.07 -9.72 43.13
CA GLN A 574 17.00 -10.22 41.76
C GLN A 574 18.38 -10.58 41.21
N ARG A 575 19.49 -10.17 41.85
CA ARG A 575 20.84 -10.42 41.36
C ARG A 575 21.31 -11.86 41.58
N TRP A 576 22.13 -12.38 40.68
CA TRP A 576 22.57 -13.79 40.71
C TRP A 576 23.39 -14.18 41.95
N LEU A 577 24.16 -13.23 42.48
CA LEU A 577 25.01 -13.43 43.66
C LEU A 577 24.27 -13.18 44.99
N TYR A 578 22.99 -12.80 44.93
CA TYR A 578 22.15 -12.64 46.12
C TYR A 578 22.04 -13.96 46.89
N ASN A 579 22.08 -13.90 48.22
CA ASN A 579 22.22 -15.05 49.14
C ASN A 579 23.51 -15.88 49.00
N ARG A 580 24.43 -15.54 48.09
CA ARG A 580 25.73 -16.21 47.93
C ARG A 580 26.89 -15.38 48.48
N LEU A 581 26.74 -14.06 48.50
CA LEU A 581 27.70 -13.09 49.02
C LEU A 581 26.98 -12.07 49.91
N PRO A 582 27.69 -11.38 50.83
CA PRO A 582 27.11 -10.27 51.60
C PRO A 582 26.59 -9.17 50.68
N ASP A 583 25.46 -8.55 51.05
CA ASP A 583 24.76 -7.52 50.27
C ASP A 583 25.70 -6.42 49.75
N GLY A 584 26.58 -5.89 50.62
CA GLY A 584 27.55 -4.86 50.23
C GLY A 584 28.53 -5.32 49.14
N VAL A 585 28.89 -6.61 49.10
CA VAL A 585 29.74 -7.18 48.04
C VAL A 585 28.94 -7.34 46.74
N VAL A 586 27.69 -7.80 46.82
CA VAL A 586 26.79 -7.92 45.65
C VAL A 586 26.54 -6.55 45.02
N THR A 587 26.23 -5.53 45.83
CA THR A 587 26.10 -4.13 45.39
C THR A 587 27.39 -3.65 44.73
N LYS A 588 28.55 -3.92 45.33
CA LYS A 588 29.84 -3.49 44.77
C LYS A 588 30.14 -4.17 43.44
N ILE A 589 29.90 -5.47 43.31
CA ILE A 589 30.04 -6.19 42.03
C ILE A 589 29.06 -5.61 40.99
N GLY A 590 27.81 -5.36 41.38
CA GLY A 590 26.79 -4.76 40.52
C GLY A 590 27.22 -3.41 39.95
N SER A 591 27.94 -2.59 40.73
CA SER A 591 28.48 -1.30 40.26
C SER A 591 29.56 -1.41 39.17
N PHE A 592 30.21 -2.57 39.04
CA PHE A 592 31.19 -2.83 37.98
C PHE A 592 30.57 -3.47 36.72
N LEU A 593 29.32 -3.93 36.80
CA LEU A 593 28.64 -4.58 35.68
C LEU A 593 27.89 -3.60 34.78
N GLY A 594 27.95 -2.28 35.05
CA GLY A 594 27.30 -1.26 34.22
C GLY A 594 27.77 -1.24 32.77
N PRO A 595 27.10 -0.45 31.91
CA PRO A 595 27.47 -0.34 30.51
C PRO A 595 28.89 0.19 30.36
N VAL A 596 29.57 -0.28 29.31
CA VAL A 596 30.83 0.27 28.84
C VAL A 596 30.65 0.61 27.35
N PRO A 597 30.70 1.90 26.96
CA PRO A 597 30.95 3.10 27.79
C PRO A 597 29.83 3.43 28.80
N THR A 598 30.17 4.13 29.89
CA THR A 598 29.19 4.66 30.85
C THR A 598 28.49 5.92 30.31
N LEU A 599 27.37 6.33 30.93
CA LEU A 599 26.68 7.58 30.57
C LEU A 599 27.63 8.79 30.67
N ASN A 600 28.48 8.83 31.69
CA ASN A 600 29.48 9.88 31.86
C ASN A 600 30.58 9.82 30.78
N ASP A 601 30.98 8.64 30.32
CA ASP A 601 31.96 8.53 29.23
C ASP A 601 31.35 9.04 27.91
N LEU A 602 30.10 8.68 27.61
CA LEU A 602 29.37 9.18 26.44
C LEU A 602 29.23 10.72 26.49
N ASP A 603 28.87 11.26 27.65
CA ASP A 603 28.76 12.70 27.87
C ASP A 603 30.12 13.43 27.75
N GLN A 604 31.21 12.84 28.26
CA GLN A 604 32.57 13.39 28.11
C GLN A 604 33.08 13.31 26.66
N ASN A 605 32.59 12.35 25.88
CA ASN A 605 32.90 12.23 24.45
C ASN A 605 32.10 13.22 23.59
N GLY A 606 31.27 14.09 24.19
CA GLY A 606 30.47 15.08 23.46
C GLY A 606 29.33 14.48 22.67
N VAL A 607 28.83 13.31 23.08
CA VAL A 607 27.69 12.63 22.42
C VAL A 607 26.39 13.40 22.61
N PHE A 608 26.26 14.11 23.73
CA PHE A 608 25.06 14.84 24.11
C PHE A 608 25.32 16.33 24.16
N VAL A 609 24.42 17.07 23.55
CA VAL A 609 24.25 18.49 23.75
C VAL A 609 23.45 18.72 25.03
N PRO A 610 23.97 19.48 26.02
CA PRO A 610 23.33 19.56 27.33
C PRO A 610 21.87 20.01 27.31
N VAL A 611 21.52 21.05 26.56
CA VAL A 611 20.15 21.58 26.59
C VAL A 611 19.16 20.63 25.89
N PRO A 612 19.13 20.50 24.54
CA PRO A 612 18.18 19.65 23.83
C PRO A 612 18.21 18.16 24.20
N ASP A 613 19.38 17.57 24.48
CA ASP A 613 19.47 16.12 24.67
C ASP A 613 19.25 15.70 26.12
N MET A 614 19.81 16.46 27.08
CA MET A 614 19.80 16.02 28.48
C MET A 614 18.55 16.49 29.23
N SER A 615 18.00 17.67 28.90
CA SER A 615 16.89 18.25 29.65
C SER A 615 15.67 17.32 29.71
N PRO A 616 15.17 16.74 28.60
CA PRO A 616 14.00 15.86 28.63
C PRO A 616 14.23 14.62 29.48
N GLY A 617 15.43 14.01 29.37
CA GLY A 617 15.81 12.85 30.18
C GLY A 617 15.87 13.13 31.67
N LEU A 618 16.48 14.26 32.07
CA LEU A 618 16.55 14.70 33.47
C LEU A 618 15.16 15.02 34.01
N ALA A 619 14.31 15.67 33.22
CA ALA A 619 12.95 16.02 33.60
C ALA A 619 12.08 14.76 33.80
N ALA A 620 12.19 13.77 32.91
CA ALA A 620 11.55 12.46 33.07
C ALA A 620 11.99 11.74 34.36
N ALA A 621 13.29 11.73 34.65
CA ALA A 621 13.82 11.17 35.90
C ALA A 621 13.28 11.89 37.15
N LEU A 622 13.18 13.22 37.12
CA LEU A 622 12.59 14.01 38.21
C LEU A 622 11.09 13.70 38.40
N ARG A 623 10.36 13.42 37.32
CA ARG A 623 8.93 13.06 37.37
C ARG A 623 8.70 11.73 38.09
N LEU A 624 9.64 10.79 37.93
CA LEU A 624 9.64 9.50 38.63
C LEU A 624 10.13 9.58 40.09
N HIS A 625 10.31 10.79 40.64
CA HIS A 625 10.80 11.05 42.01
C HIS A 625 12.14 10.39 42.33
N GLN A 626 12.97 10.26 41.30
CA GLN A 626 14.25 9.56 41.35
C GLN A 626 15.39 10.57 41.62
N THR A 627 16.42 10.16 42.38
CA THR A 627 17.53 11.06 42.74
C THR A 627 18.51 11.20 41.57
N VAL A 628 18.43 12.32 40.86
CA VAL A 628 19.30 12.65 39.71
C VAL A 628 20.64 13.23 40.21
N ASP A 629 21.73 12.93 39.49
CA ASP A 629 23.03 13.54 39.75
C ASP A 629 22.97 15.06 39.50
N THR A 630 23.30 15.85 40.52
CA THR A 630 23.25 17.31 40.45
C THR A 630 24.24 17.89 39.46
N THR A 631 25.30 17.16 39.11
CA THR A 631 26.28 17.60 38.10
C THR A 631 25.64 17.75 36.72
N TYR A 632 24.76 16.83 36.32
CA TYR A 632 24.02 16.95 35.06
C TYR A 632 23.02 18.10 35.10
N LEU A 633 22.30 18.28 36.21
CA LEU A 633 21.36 19.41 36.37
C LEU A 633 22.08 20.75 36.22
N HIS A 634 23.22 20.93 36.90
CA HIS A 634 24.00 22.16 36.80
C HIS A 634 24.62 22.34 35.42
N ARG A 635 25.13 21.27 34.77
CA ARG A 635 25.69 21.34 33.42
C ARG A 635 24.69 21.86 32.40
N VAL A 636 23.45 21.35 32.40
CA VAL A 636 22.38 21.83 31.50
C VAL A 636 22.08 23.30 31.73
N VAL A 637 21.95 23.72 33.00
CA VAL A 637 21.67 25.12 33.33
C VAL A 637 22.85 26.03 32.96
N ASP A 638 24.08 25.61 33.23
CA ASP A 638 25.28 26.39 32.93
C ASP A 638 25.46 26.56 31.41
N ASP A 639 25.25 25.51 30.63
CA ASP A 639 25.31 25.53 29.16
C ASP A 639 24.25 26.49 28.57
N TYR A 640 22.99 26.37 29.03
CA TYR A 640 21.92 27.30 28.65
C TYR A 640 22.26 28.75 29.01
N MET A 641 22.86 28.97 30.19
CA MET A 641 23.24 30.31 30.66
C MET A 641 24.51 30.85 30.00
N ALA A 642 25.40 30.01 29.48
CA ALA A 642 26.60 30.42 28.75
C ALA A 642 26.26 31.00 27.36
N GLY A 643 25.15 30.56 26.76
CA GLY A 643 24.74 31.02 25.43
C GLY A 643 25.68 30.59 24.31
N GLU A 644 26.40 29.49 24.49
CA GLU A 644 27.32 28.93 23.48
C GLU A 644 26.57 28.30 22.29
N PHE A 645 25.27 28.04 22.44
CA PHE A 645 24.34 27.75 21.35
C PHE A 645 23.82 29.07 20.78
N GLY A 646 24.18 29.37 19.53
CA GLY A 646 23.82 30.59 18.79
C GLY A 646 22.32 30.84 18.75
N ASP A 647 21.91 32.05 18.31
CA ASP A 647 20.52 32.55 18.29
C ASP A 647 19.46 31.43 18.13
N TYR A 648 18.98 30.91 19.27
CA TYR A 648 18.00 29.82 19.40
C TYR A 648 16.67 30.13 18.70
N ASP A 649 16.48 31.36 18.25
CA ASP A 649 15.30 31.79 17.52
C ASP A 649 15.22 31.10 16.14
N ASP A 650 16.34 30.66 15.54
CA ASP A 650 16.38 29.94 14.25
C ASP A 650 16.35 28.39 14.37
N ASP A 651 16.56 27.82 15.57
CA ASP A 651 16.68 26.37 15.73
C ASP A 651 15.32 25.69 15.92
N ARG A 652 14.92 24.89 14.93
CA ARG A 652 13.65 24.12 14.90
C ARG A 652 13.49 23.15 16.08
N ASP A 653 14.56 22.90 16.82
CA ASP A 653 14.64 21.92 17.89
C ASP A 653 14.24 22.49 19.27
N PHE A 654 14.19 23.82 19.44
CA PHE A 654 13.81 24.44 20.72
C PHE A 654 12.28 24.52 20.87
N ASN A 655 11.66 23.38 21.22
CA ASN A 655 10.21 23.23 21.32
C ASN A 655 9.63 23.41 22.74
N GLN A 656 8.30 23.38 22.86
CA GLN A 656 7.58 23.54 24.13
C GLN A 656 7.99 22.47 25.17
N GLU A 657 8.18 21.22 24.74
CA GLU A 657 8.56 20.12 25.62
C GLU A 657 9.96 20.34 26.20
N LEU A 658 10.89 20.83 25.38
CA LEU A 658 12.23 21.17 25.81
C LEU A 658 12.22 22.33 26.81
N ALA A 659 11.47 23.41 26.53
CA ALA A 659 11.31 24.52 27.47
C ALA A 659 10.70 24.08 28.81
N THR A 660 9.68 23.21 28.75
CA THR A 660 9.04 22.60 29.93
C THR A 660 10.05 21.79 30.75
N SER A 661 10.85 20.96 30.08
CA SER A 661 11.86 20.11 30.69
C SER A 661 12.99 20.93 31.30
N LEU A 662 13.43 22.00 30.62
CA LEU A 662 14.45 22.92 31.10
C LEU A 662 13.99 23.66 32.37
N LEU A 663 12.73 24.08 32.45
CA LEU A 663 12.15 24.66 33.67
C LEU A 663 12.19 23.68 34.84
N ALA A 664 11.89 22.40 34.61
CA ALA A 664 11.97 21.35 35.63
C ALA A 664 13.41 21.15 36.13
N VAL A 665 14.36 21.06 35.20
CA VAL A 665 15.80 20.93 35.51
C VAL A 665 16.30 22.15 36.29
N ALA A 666 15.92 23.36 35.87
CA ALA A 666 16.30 24.60 36.55
C ALA A 666 15.74 24.69 37.99
N ALA A 667 14.49 24.26 38.19
CA ALA A 667 13.88 24.18 39.52
C ALA A 667 14.63 23.19 40.42
N ALA A 668 14.94 21.99 39.92
CA ALA A 668 15.69 20.98 40.65
C ALA A 668 17.13 21.41 40.96
N ALA A 669 17.76 22.19 40.07
CA ALA A 669 19.09 22.77 40.26
C ALA A 669 19.10 24.00 41.21
N GLY A 670 17.93 24.49 41.66
CA GLY A 670 17.83 25.70 42.47
C GLY A 670 18.14 27.00 41.72
N ARG A 671 18.02 27.00 40.38
CA ARG A 671 18.35 28.13 39.48
C ARG A 671 17.18 28.53 38.58
N PHE A 672 15.96 28.26 39.02
CA PHE A 672 14.73 28.50 38.26
C PHE A 672 14.62 29.92 37.72
N THR A 673 14.82 30.92 38.58
CA THR A 673 14.66 32.34 38.21
C THR A 673 15.68 32.81 37.18
N ASP A 674 16.90 32.27 37.17
CA ASP A 674 17.94 32.62 36.20
C ASP A 674 17.50 32.19 34.79
N VAL A 675 17.13 30.91 34.66
CA VAL A 675 16.69 30.30 33.40
C VAL A 675 15.40 30.96 32.91
N LEU A 676 14.46 31.18 33.83
CA LEU A 676 13.19 31.81 33.52
C LEU A 676 13.37 33.23 32.97
N ASN A 677 14.24 34.03 33.59
CA ASN A 677 14.53 35.39 33.12
C ASN A 677 15.09 35.43 31.69
N ARG A 678 15.90 34.44 31.33
CA ARG A 678 16.45 34.30 29.98
C ARG A 678 15.38 33.85 28.97
N LEU A 679 14.56 32.86 29.32
CA LEU A 679 13.46 32.39 28.46
C LEU A 679 12.46 33.50 28.11
N ILE A 680 12.18 34.41 29.06
CA ILE A 680 11.26 35.53 28.86
C ILE A 680 11.67 36.43 27.69
N ALA A 681 12.98 36.60 27.45
CA ALA A 681 13.48 37.47 26.39
C ALA A 681 13.10 36.98 24.98
N GLY A 682 13.08 35.66 24.76
CA GLY A 682 12.73 35.06 23.46
C GLY A 682 11.26 34.65 23.34
N TRP A 683 10.70 34.01 24.36
CA TRP A 683 9.42 33.30 24.26
C TRP A 683 8.18 34.15 24.58
N ARG A 684 8.32 35.24 25.34
CA ARG A 684 7.21 36.11 25.77
C ARG A 684 6.01 35.30 26.28
N LEU A 685 4.78 35.55 25.79
CA LEU A 685 3.57 34.86 26.22
C LEU A 685 3.54 33.37 25.84
N ALA A 686 4.34 32.93 24.86
CA ALA A 686 4.45 31.52 24.52
C ALA A 686 4.96 30.68 25.71
N LEU A 687 5.67 31.31 26.65
CA LEU A 687 6.19 30.68 27.85
C LEU A 687 5.09 30.23 28.84
N ALA A 688 3.88 30.77 28.74
CA ALA A 688 2.77 30.35 29.61
C ALA A 688 2.42 28.87 29.45
N VAL A 689 2.54 28.33 28.23
CA VAL A 689 2.24 26.92 27.95
C VAL A 689 3.24 25.97 28.65
N PRO A 690 4.58 26.11 28.44
CA PRO A 690 5.55 25.26 29.14
C PRO A 690 5.57 25.49 30.65
N MET A 691 5.30 26.71 31.15
CA MET A 691 5.14 26.94 32.60
C MET A 691 3.98 26.14 33.19
N THR A 692 2.82 26.18 32.53
CA THR A 692 1.62 25.47 32.98
C THR A 692 1.86 23.96 32.96
N ALA A 693 2.47 23.45 31.88
CA ALA A 693 2.85 22.06 31.76
C ALA A 693 3.85 21.64 32.85
N PHE A 694 4.85 22.47 33.14
CA PHE A 694 5.82 22.24 34.20
C PHE A 694 5.16 22.17 35.59
N LEU A 695 4.35 23.18 35.96
CA LEU A 695 3.71 23.19 37.27
C LEU A 695 2.76 21.99 37.46
N GLY A 696 2.07 21.57 36.39
CA GLY A 696 1.19 20.41 36.42
C GLY A 696 1.94 19.07 36.52
N ALA A 697 3.02 18.91 35.76
CA ALA A 697 3.75 17.63 35.69
C ALA A 697 4.76 17.42 36.83
N TRP A 698 5.25 18.47 37.49
CA TRP A 698 6.18 18.37 38.62
C TRP A 698 5.72 19.17 39.86
N PRO A 699 4.61 18.76 40.51
CA PRO A 699 4.06 19.49 41.66
C PRO A 699 5.03 19.58 42.85
N ALA A 700 5.97 18.63 42.98
CA ALA A 700 7.01 18.67 44.02
C ALA A 700 8.06 19.79 43.80
N LEU A 701 8.26 20.21 42.55
CA LEU A 701 9.17 21.31 42.19
C LEU A 701 8.44 22.65 42.08
N ALA A 702 7.11 22.62 41.92
CA ALA A 702 6.21 23.77 41.85
C ALA A 702 5.98 24.45 43.22
N THR A 703 7.06 24.85 43.90
CA THR A 703 6.99 25.57 45.18
C THR A 703 6.26 26.92 45.01
N ALA A 704 5.75 27.49 46.10
CA ALA A 704 5.07 28.79 46.06
C ALA A 704 5.97 29.91 45.49
N ASP A 705 7.28 29.83 45.71
CA ASP A 705 8.23 30.80 45.15
C ASP A 705 8.42 30.63 43.65
N VAL A 706 8.44 29.38 43.16
CA VAL A 706 8.48 29.05 41.73
C VAL A 706 7.19 29.51 41.03
N GLN A 707 6.02 29.25 41.61
CA GLN A 707 4.73 29.72 41.11
C GLN A 707 4.69 31.25 41.02
N ARG A 708 5.12 31.94 42.10
CA ARG A 708 5.19 33.40 42.14
C ARG A 708 6.17 33.96 41.11
N ALA A 709 7.30 33.28 40.87
CA ALA A 709 8.25 33.66 39.84
C ALA A 709 7.63 33.56 38.43
N CYS A 710 6.88 32.50 38.13
CA CYS A 710 6.13 32.36 36.88
C CYS A 710 5.06 33.45 36.73
N ALA A 711 4.25 33.71 37.76
CA ALA A 711 3.24 34.76 37.74
C ALA A 711 3.87 36.15 37.52
N SER A 712 4.94 36.46 38.25
CA SER A 712 5.68 37.71 38.10
C SER A 712 6.28 37.86 36.70
N ALA A 713 6.79 36.78 36.12
CA ALA A 713 7.31 36.74 34.76
C ALA A 713 6.24 37.05 33.72
N LEU A 714 5.07 36.39 33.79
CA LEU A 714 3.96 36.63 32.87
C LEU A 714 3.38 38.03 33.01
N LEU A 715 3.29 38.56 34.24
CA LEU A 715 2.88 39.95 34.48
C LEU A 715 3.88 40.96 33.90
N ARG A 716 5.19 40.68 33.98
CA ARG A 716 6.23 41.52 33.37
C ARG A 716 6.15 41.48 31.84
N ILE A 717 5.97 40.29 31.25
CA ILE A 717 5.73 40.15 29.80
C ILE A 717 4.52 40.97 29.39
N ALA A 718 3.42 40.92 30.16
CA ALA A 718 2.21 41.66 29.87
C ALA A 718 2.39 43.19 29.93
N ASP A 719 3.30 43.69 30.78
CA ASP A 719 3.67 45.12 30.82
C ASP A 719 4.44 45.55 29.57
N GLU A 720 5.15 44.61 28.94
CA GLU A 720 6.04 44.85 27.80
C GLU A 720 5.39 44.55 26.44
N LEU A 721 4.14 44.05 26.42
CA LEU A 721 3.43 43.68 25.19
C LEU A 721 3.35 44.85 24.21
N ARG A 722 3.83 44.60 22.99
CA ARG A 722 3.76 45.53 21.86
C ARG A 722 2.64 45.12 20.92
N PRO A 723 2.06 46.06 20.16
CA PRO A 723 1.15 45.78 19.05
C PRO A 723 1.60 44.66 18.11
N ASP A 724 2.91 44.61 17.81
CA ASP A 724 3.49 43.65 16.88
C ASP A 724 3.52 42.21 17.44
N ASP A 725 3.35 42.03 18.75
CA ASP A 725 3.36 40.72 19.41
C ASP A 725 2.06 39.93 19.18
N PHE A 726 1.05 40.60 18.64
CA PHE A 726 -0.23 39.98 18.27
C PHE A 726 -0.29 39.60 16.79
N ALA A 727 0.71 39.98 15.99
CA ALA A 727 0.88 39.43 14.66
C ALA A 727 1.37 37.97 14.79
N PRO A 728 0.98 37.07 13.88
CA PRO A 728 1.63 35.77 13.79
C PRO A 728 3.14 36.02 13.66
N PRO A 729 3.99 35.42 14.51
CA PRO A 729 5.43 35.59 14.37
C PRO A 729 5.81 35.20 12.94
N MET A 730 6.69 35.99 12.31
CA MET A 730 7.24 35.67 10.98
C MET A 730 8.09 34.38 11.01
N PHE A 731 8.45 33.93 12.21
CA PHE A 731 9.05 32.64 12.51
C PHE A 731 8.04 31.50 12.46
N ASP A 732 8.46 30.36 11.95
CA ASP A 732 7.69 29.11 11.76
C ASP A 732 7.33 28.39 13.07
N PHE A 733 6.96 29.14 14.12
CA PHE A 733 6.37 28.66 15.37
C PHE A 733 5.11 27.80 15.13
N HIS A 734 4.54 27.85 13.92
CA HIS A 734 3.46 26.98 13.48
C HIS A 734 3.80 25.49 13.60
N MET A 735 5.07 25.09 13.42
CA MET A 735 5.47 23.68 13.60
C MET A 735 5.58 23.26 15.06
N LEU A 736 5.75 24.20 16.00
CA LEU A 736 6.02 23.91 17.42
C LEU A 736 4.75 23.77 18.29
N LEU A 737 3.61 24.27 17.80
CA LEU A 737 2.34 24.29 18.54
C LEU A 737 1.23 23.47 17.88
N GLN A 738 1.46 22.90 16.69
CA GLN A 738 0.51 22.01 16.04
C GLN A 738 0.64 20.62 16.65
N ASP A 739 -0.29 20.26 17.54
CA ASP A 739 -0.71 18.88 17.63
C ASP A 739 -1.41 18.55 16.29
N PRO A 740 -0.85 17.65 15.45
CA PRO A 740 -1.44 17.32 14.16
C PRO A 740 -2.86 16.75 14.27
N ALA A 741 -3.32 16.40 15.49
CA ALA A 741 -4.68 15.94 15.74
C ALA A 741 -5.70 17.06 16.01
N THR A 742 -5.29 18.30 16.30
CA THR A 742 -6.21 19.42 16.60
C THR A 742 -6.39 20.31 15.37
N ASP A 743 -7.32 19.89 14.52
CA ASP A 743 -7.67 20.44 13.19
C ASP A 743 -8.37 21.82 13.20
N ASN A 744 -8.05 22.69 14.17
CA ASN A 744 -8.62 24.03 14.24
C ASN A 744 -7.53 25.06 13.91
N GLU A 745 -7.71 25.77 12.78
CA GLU A 745 -6.90 26.89 12.25
C GLU A 745 -6.81 28.12 13.19
N ARG A 746 -6.78 27.95 14.51
CA ARG A 746 -6.66 29.07 15.45
C ARG A 746 -5.22 29.57 15.48
N SER A 747 -5.07 30.90 15.47
CA SER A 747 -3.77 31.57 15.55
C SER A 747 -2.98 31.11 16.80
N PRO A 748 -1.67 30.83 16.70
CA PRO A 748 -0.81 30.47 17.84
C PRO A 748 -0.93 31.44 19.02
N VAL A 749 -1.11 32.74 18.73
CA VAL A 749 -1.26 33.79 19.73
C VAL A 749 -2.48 33.53 20.65
N VAL A 750 -3.58 33.02 20.08
CA VAL A 750 -4.79 32.68 20.84
C VAL A 750 -4.48 31.61 21.88
N SER A 751 -3.80 30.54 21.49
CA SER A 751 -3.40 29.45 22.39
C SER A 751 -2.49 29.92 23.53
N GLN A 752 -1.55 30.83 23.25
CA GLN A 752 -0.64 31.37 24.25
C GLN A 752 -1.35 32.24 25.29
N VAL A 753 -2.27 33.10 24.85
CA VAL A 753 -3.07 33.95 25.75
C VAL A 753 -4.01 33.10 26.60
N VAL A 754 -4.69 32.12 26.01
CA VAL A 754 -5.59 31.23 26.74
C VAL A 754 -4.81 30.42 27.78
N ALA A 755 -3.61 29.93 27.44
CA ALA A 755 -2.73 29.26 28.40
C ALA A 755 -2.27 30.21 29.52
N THR A 756 -2.04 31.50 29.22
CA THR A 756 -1.74 32.52 30.23
C THR A 756 -2.91 32.71 31.20
N PHE A 757 -4.14 32.85 30.70
CA PHE A 757 -5.30 32.95 31.60
C PHE A 757 -5.56 31.67 32.39
N ALA A 758 -5.39 30.50 31.77
CA ALA A 758 -5.51 29.22 32.44
C ALA A 758 -4.47 29.07 33.58
N PHE A 759 -3.24 29.54 33.35
CA PHE A 759 -2.19 29.59 34.37
C PHE A 759 -2.65 30.39 35.59
N PHE A 760 -3.10 31.63 35.41
CA PHE A 760 -3.51 32.48 36.54
C PHE A 760 -4.77 31.95 37.22
N ALA A 761 -5.76 31.46 36.46
CA ALA A 761 -6.97 30.86 37.03
C ALA A 761 -6.64 29.65 37.93
N THR A 762 -5.61 28.88 37.58
CA THR A 762 -5.21 27.66 38.30
C THR A 762 -4.23 27.92 39.44
N TYR A 763 -3.19 28.73 39.21
CA TYR A 763 -2.02 28.84 40.11
C TYR A 763 -1.89 30.20 40.80
N ASP A 764 -2.49 31.27 40.27
CA ASP A 764 -2.41 32.60 40.87
C ASP A 764 -3.66 33.45 40.60
N ARG A 765 -4.78 33.04 41.22
CA ARG A 765 -6.08 33.68 40.98
C ARG A 765 -6.11 35.14 41.42
N ALA A 766 -5.26 35.54 42.37
CA ALA A 766 -5.20 36.92 42.87
C ALA A 766 -4.78 37.91 41.77
N ASP A 767 -3.89 37.48 40.87
CA ASP A 767 -3.37 38.31 39.79
C ASP A 767 -4.07 38.08 38.43
N LEU A 768 -5.09 37.21 38.35
CA LEU A 768 -5.87 36.97 37.14
C LEU A 768 -6.50 38.25 36.57
N VAL A 769 -7.03 39.12 37.44
CA VAL A 769 -7.60 40.41 37.02
C VAL A 769 -6.49 41.35 36.51
N ALA A 770 -5.32 41.34 37.14
CA ALA A 770 -4.20 42.20 36.76
C ALA A 770 -3.66 41.84 35.37
N ILE A 771 -3.45 40.55 35.09
CA ILE A 771 -3.02 40.08 33.75
C ILE A 771 -4.08 40.38 32.69
N GLN A 772 -5.36 40.17 33.02
CA GLN A 772 -6.48 40.48 32.13
C GLN A 772 -6.50 41.97 31.76
N THR A 773 -6.43 42.87 32.75
CA THR A 773 -6.43 44.31 32.50
C THR A 773 -5.25 44.74 31.64
N LYS A 774 -4.04 44.22 31.91
CA LYS A 774 -2.84 44.54 31.11
C LYS A 774 -2.96 44.05 29.67
N TRP A 775 -3.43 42.82 29.47
CA TRP A 775 -3.59 42.24 28.14
C TRP A 775 -4.68 42.97 27.33
N ILE A 776 -5.84 43.26 27.91
CA ILE A 776 -6.90 44.08 27.26
C ILE A 776 -6.32 45.44 26.87
N ALA A 777 -5.60 46.11 27.77
CA ALA A 777 -5.01 47.41 27.51
C ALA A 777 -3.92 47.39 26.42
N ALA A 778 -3.32 46.23 26.14
CA ALA A 778 -2.37 46.04 25.05
C ALA A 778 -3.09 45.76 23.72
N VAL A 779 -4.04 44.81 23.70
CA VAL A 779 -4.79 44.41 22.49
C VAL A 779 -5.64 45.55 21.93
N VAL A 780 -6.30 46.32 22.78
CA VAL A 780 -7.19 47.42 22.36
C VAL A 780 -6.42 48.59 21.71
N ARG A 781 -5.08 48.64 21.84
CA ARG A 781 -4.25 49.66 21.16
C ARG A 781 -4.23 49.51 19.64
N THR A 782 -4.56 48.32 19.12
CA THR A 782 -4.48 48.02 17.69
C THR A 782 -5.81 47.44 17.21
N ALA A 783 -6.50 48.17 16.33
CA ALA A 783 -7.76 47.72 15.75
C ALA A 783 -7.66 46.36 15.06
N ASP A 784 -6.51 46.04 14.46
CA ASP A 784 -6.28 44.73 13.83
C ASP A 784 -6.20 43.59 14.86
N ALA A 785 -5.55 43.79 16.01
CA ALA A 785 -5.48 42.78 17.07
C ALA A 785 -6.86 42.52 17.70
N VAL A 786 -7.65 43.58 17.91
CA VAL A 786 -9.06 43.48 18.34
C VAL A 786 -9.85 42.64 17.35
N ARG A 787 -9.74 42.93 16.05
CA ARG A 787 -10.51 42.25 15.01
C ARG A 787 -10.09 40.81 14.76
N THR A 788 -8.79 40.52 14.79
CA THR A 788 -8.24 39.21 14.41
C THR A 788 -8.13 38.25 15.58
N THR A 789 -7.64 38.70 16.74
CA THR A 789 -7.21 37.81 17.84
C THR A 789 -8.14 37.85 19.05
N PHE A 790 -8.70 39.03 19.39
CA PHE A 790 -9.44 39.20 20.65
C PHE A 790 -10.73 38.36 20.70
N CYS A 791 -11.53 38.35 19.63
CA CYS A 791 -12.72 37.49 19.54
C CYS A 791 -12.37 36.01 19.72
N ASP A 792 -11.33 35.53 19.01
CA ASP A 792 -10.92 34.14 19.02
C ASP A 792 -10.40 33.71 20.41
N VAL A 793 -9.76 34.64 21.15
CA VAL A 793 -9.40 34.43 22.56
C VAL A 793 -10.65 34.32 23.44
N ILE A 794 -11.66 35.16 23.27
CA ILE A 794 -12.90 35.07 24.07
C ILE A 794 -13.57 33.71 23.86
N GLU A 795 -13.72 33.28 22.62
CA GLU A 795 -14.28 31.97 22.29
C GLU A 795 -13.45 30.84 22.89
N ALA A 796 -12.13 30.88 22.74
CA ALA A 796 -11.25 29.85 23.27
C ALA A 796 -11.19 29.83 24.81
N VAL A 797 -11.29 30.98 25.48
CA VAL A 797 -11.39 31.07 26.95
C VAL A 797 -12.73 30.51 27.42
N HIS A 798 -13.84 30.88 26.77
CA HIS A 798 -15.16 30.36 27.11
C HIS A 798 -15.22 28.83 26.96
N GLU A 799 -14.61 28.28 25.91
CA GLU A 799 -14.53 26.82 25.70
C GLU A 799 -13.61 26.10 26.69
N ARG A 800 -12.42 26.64 26.97
CA ARG A 800 -11.38 25.94 27.76
C ARG A 800 -11.45 26.23 29.26
N LEU A 801 -12.05 27.35 29.66
CA LEU A 801 -12.20 27.80 31.04
C LEU A 801 -13.68 28.10 31.35
N PRO A 802 -14.57 27.09 31.23
CA PRO A 802 -16.02 27.31 31.37
C PRO A 802 -16.40 27.86 32.75
N THR A 803 -15.63 27.56 33.80
CA THR A 803 -15.90 28.04 35.16
C THR A 803 -15.49 29.50 35.41
N GLU A 804 -14.79 30.14 34.48
CA GLU A 804 -14.28 31.51 34.66
C GLU A 804 -15.23 32.55 34.03
N HIS A 805 -16.50 32.49 34.42
CA HIS A 805 -17.56 33.36 33.91
C HIS A 805 -17.22 34.87 34.00
N ALA A 806 -16.65 35.31 35.12
CA ALA A 806 -16.26 36.71 35.33
C ALA A 806 -15.16 37.17 34.36
N LEU A 807 -14.19 36.29 34.05
CA LEU A 807 -13.12 36.55 33.09
C LEU A 807 -13.71 36.72 31.68
N VAL A 808 -14.53 35.77 31.24
CA VAL A 808 -15.19 35.79 29.92
C VAL A 808 -16.06 37.04 29.76
N ALA A 809 -16.90 37.34 30.76
CA ALA A 809 -17.78 38.50 30.72
C ALA A 809 -17.01 39.82 30.60
N HIS A 810 -15.89 39.96 31.31
CA HIS A 810 -15.08 41.18 31.25
C HIS A 810 -14.29 41.29 29.92
N LEU A 811 -13.76 40.18 29.38
CA LEU A 811 -13.16 40.17 28.04
C LEU A 811 -14.19 40.55 26.96
N ALA A 812 -15.39 39.96 27.01
CA ALA A 812 -16.47 40.22 26.06
C ALA A 812 -16.95 41.67 26.09
N ARG A 813 -17.13 42.26 27.29
CA ARG A 813 -17.47 43.69 27.43
C ARG A 813 -16.40 44.60 26.83
N ALA A 814 -15.12 44.35 27.14
CA ALA A 814 -14.02 45.14 26.60
C ALA A 814 -13.91 45.04 25.07
N TYR A 815 -14.16 43.86 24.49
CA TYR A 815 -14.23 43.69 23.03
C TYR A 815 -15.40 44.46 22.40
N LEU A 816 -16.60 44.38 22.99
CA LEU A 816 -17.78 45.10 22.49
C LEU A 816 -17.59 46.63 22.59
N GLU A 817 -16.98 47.12 23.67
CA GLU A 817 -16.62 48.54 23.82
C GLU A 817 -15.58 48.98 22.77
N ALA A 818 -14.54 48.17 22.54
CA ALA A 818 -13.50 48.46 21.56
C ALA A 818 -14.01 48.44 20.11
N THR A 819 -14.97 47.56 19.80
CA THR A 819 -15.56 47.46 18.45
C THR A 819 -16.71 48.45 18.22
N ALA A 820 -17.42 48.89 19.25
CA ALA A 820 -18.46 49.92 19.14
C ALA A 820 -17.92 51.30 18.67
N ALA A 821 -16.63 51.57 18.92
CA ALA A 821 -15.96 52.78 18.45
C ALA A 821 -15.55 52.72 16.96
N ALA A 822 -15.62 51.55 16.34
CA ALA A 822 -15.05 51.27 15.02
C ALA A 822 -16.04 51.42 13.86
N ASP A 823 -17.09 52.23 13.95
CA ASP A 823 -18.03 52.35 12.82
C ASP A 823 -18.77 53.66 12.73
N HIS A 824 -18.41 54.46 11.71
CA HIS A 824 -19.32 55.39 11.02
C HIS A 824 -19.02 55.55 9.50
N ASP A 825 -18.00 54.89 8.94
CA ASP A 825 -17.56 55.08 7.53
C ASP A 825 -17.86 53.88 6.59
N ALA A 826 -18.25 52.71 7.10
CA ALA A 826 -18.49 51.50 6.29
C ALA A 826 -19.89 51.43 5.64
N THR A 827 -20.82 52.30 6.02
CA THR A 827 -22.23 52.28 5.59
C THR A 827 -22.53 53.05 4.31
N GLN A 828 -21.54 53.75 3.73
CA GLN A 828 -21.75 54.48 2.48
C GLN A 828 -21.90 53.50 1.32
N GLN A 829 -23.11 53.34 0.79
CA GLN A 829 -23.39 52.46 -0.33
C GLN A 829 -22.73 53.01 -1.61
N LEU A 830 -21.55 52.48 -1.98
CA LEU A 830 -20.90 52.78 -3.25
C LEU A 830 -21.53 51.94 -4.37
N THR A 831 -21.79 52.57 -5.51
CA THR A 831 -22.26 51.86 -6.72
C THR A 831 -21.14 50.96 -7.25
N ASP A 832 -21.42 49.66 -7.37
CA ASP A 832 -20.45 48.68 -7.87
C ASP A 832 -20.30 48.70 -9.40
N TYR A 833 -19.35 47.93 -9.94
CA TYR A 833 -19.11 47.78 -11.38
C TYR A 833 -19.82 46.54 -11.96
N ALA A 834 -20.78 45.92 -11.26
CA ALA A 834 -21.47 44.75 -11.80
C ALA A 834 -22.41 45.18 -12.93
N LEU A 835 -22.31 44.51 -14.08
CA LEU A 835 -23.13 44.77 -15.27
C LEU A 835 -24.16 43.64 -15.44
N LEU A 836 -24.97 43.42 -14.40
CA LEU A 836 -25.94 42.31 -14.28
C LEU A 836 -27.01 42.28 -15.38
N HIS A 837 -27.21 43.39 -16.09
CA HIS A 837 -28.19 43.50 -17.18
C HIS A 837 -27.64 43.07 -18.54
N ILE A 838 -26.35 42.75 -18.64
CA ILE A 838 -25.72 42.27 -19.88
C ILE A 838 -25.72 40.74 -19.86
N GLU A 839 -26.65 40.12 -20.59
CA GLU A 839 -26.71 38.67 -20.71
C GLU A 839 -25.61 38.13 -21.64
N VAL A 840 -24.82 37.16 -21.16
CA VAL A 840 -23.80 36.46 -21.95
C VAL A 840 -24.23 35.01 -22.16
N PRO A 841 -24.37 34.53 -23.40
CA PRO A 841 -24.67 33.13 -23.67
C PRO A 841 -23.53 32.21 -23.21
N ALA A 842 -23.83 31.20 -22.39
CA ALA A 842 -22.84 30.21 -21.92
C ALA A 842 -22.53 29.17 -23.02
N CYS A 843 -21.74 29.54 -24.01
CA CYS A 843 -21.38 28.67 -25.15
C CYS A 843 -19.98 28.02 -25.05
N CYS A 844 -19.10 28.54 -24.19
CA CYS A 844 -17.75 28.02 -23.91
C CYS A 844 -17.25 28.54 -22.55
N GLU A 845 -16.15 27.97 -22.04
CA GLU A 845 -15.52 28.42 -20.77
C GLU A 845 -15.21 29.92 -20.79
N LEU A 846 -14.64 30.44 -21.90
CA LEU A 846 -14.35 31.87 -22.04
C LEU A 846 -15.59 32.76 -21.90
N SER A 847 -16.77 32.31 -22.37
CA SER A 847 -18.02 33.06 -22.21
C SER A 847 -18.60 32.99 -20.79
N ILE A 848 -18.31 31.90 -20.07
CA ILE A 848 -18.67 31.75 -18.64
C ILE A 848 -17.79 32.69 -17.82
N ASP A 849 -16.47 32.65 -18.01
CA ASP A 849 -15.52 33.53 -17.33
C ASP A 849 -15.80 35.01 -17.63
N PHE A 850 -16.21 35.33 -18.87
CA PHE A 850 -16.61 36.67 -19.25
C PHE A 850 -17.91 37.11 -18.55
N ALA A 851 -18.88 36.21 -18.40
CA ALA A 851 -20.10 36.47 -17.64
C ALA A 851 -19.79 36.71 -16.15
N GLU A 852 -18.93 35.88 -15.56
CA GLU A 852 -18.43 36.06 -14.20
C GLU A 852 -17.72 37.40 -14.04
N PHE A 853 -16.86 37.78 -14.99
CA PHE A 853 -16.26 39.10 -15.03
C PHE A 853 -17.30 40.22 -15.05
N LEU A 854 -18.34 40.14 -15.90
CA LEU A 854 -19.38 41.17 -15.94
C LEU A 854 -20.16 41.26 -14.63
N HIS A 855 -20.41 40.13 -13.97
CA HIS A 855 -21.11 40.08 -12.68
C HIS A 855 -20.24 40.44 -11.48
N ASP A 856 -18.92 40.35 -11.59
CA ASP A 856 -17.99 40.68 -10.51
C ASP A 856 -18.00 42.20 -10.25
N PRO A 857 -18.35 42.65 -9.03
CA PRO A 857 -18.44 44.07 -8.70
C PRO A 857 -17.07 44.78 -8.67
N ILE A 858 -15.97 44.03 -8.62
CA ILE A 858 -14.58 44.48 -8.39
C ILE A 858 -13.69 44.27 -9.62
N ARG A 859 -13.93 43.22 -10.39
CA ARG A 859 -13.10 42.92 -11.57
C ARG A 859 -13.44 43.90 -12.69
N ASP A 860 -12.47 44.74 -13.03
CA ASP A 860 -12.60 45.82 -14.01
C ASP A 860 -11.87 45.55 -15.31
N GLU A 861 -11.00 44.55 -15.33
CA GLU A 861 -10.29 44.06 -16.51
C GLU A 861 -10.56 42.57 -16.75
N PHE A 862 -10.81 42.23 -18.02
CA PHE A 862 -10.88 40.86 -18.52
C PHE A 862 -9.92 40.72 -19.69
N ARG A 863 -8.91 39.88 -19.52
CA ARG A 863 -7.85 39.67 -20.51
C ARG A 863 -8.31 38.59 -21.49
N VAL A 864 -8.17 38.85 -22.78
CA VAL A 864 -8.48 37.88 -23.82
C VAL A 864 -7.26 37.75 -24.74
N ASN A 865 -6.64 36.57 -24.71
CA ASN A 865 -5.51 36.26 -25.58
C ASN A 865 -5.91 36.29 -27.05
N ASP A 866 -7.15 35.89 -27.37
CA ASP A 866 -7.77 36.11 -28.67
C ASP A 866 -9.26 36.41 -28.50
N ILE A 867 -9.68 37.65 -28.71
CA ILE A 867 -11.09 38.06 -28.61
C ILE A 867 -11.98 37.38 -29.65
N GLN A 868 -11.39 36.73 -30.67
CA GLN A 868 -12.07 35.90 -31.65
C GLN A 868 -12.22 34.42 -31.21
N ALA A 869 -11.65 34.01 -30.07
CA ALA A 869 -11.84 32.66 -29.55
C ALA A 869 -13.32 32.36 -29.21
N CYS A 870 -14.13 33.41 -28.99
CA CYS A 870 -15.58 33.29 -28.90
C CYS A 870 -16.28 34.41 -29.68
N ASP A 871 -16.88 34.06 -30.83
CA ASP A 871 -17.65 34.95 -31.72
C ASP A 871 -18.81 35.70 -31.03
N LYS A 872 -19.16 35.34 -29.78
CA LYS A 872 -20.25 35.95 -29.02
C LYS A 872 -19.80 37.13 -28.14
N ILE A 873 -18.53 37.17 -27.70
CA ILE A 873 -18.04 38.22 -26.80
C ILE A 873 -17.87 39.55 -27.53
N GLY A 874 -17.26 39.53 -28.73
CA GLY A 874 -17.04 40.73 -29.54
C GLY A 874 -18.31 41.56 -29.78
N PRO A 875 -19.43 40.96 -30.24
CA PRO A 875 -20.71 41.67 -30.42
C PRO A 875 -21.27 42.26 -29.12
N ILE A 876 -21.10 41.59 -27.97
CA ILE A 876 -21.56 42.08 -26.67
C ILE A 876 -20.77 43.32 -26.26
N VAL A 877 -19.44 43.29 -26.39
CA VAL A 877 -18.58 44.44 -26.07
C VAL A 877 -18.88 45.62 -27.01
N ALA A 878 -19.04 45.35 -28.31
CA ALA A 878 -19.40 46.37 -29.30
C ALA A 878 -20.81 46.95 -29.08
N GLY A 879 -21.75 46.15 -28.57
CA GLY A 879 -23.12 46.55 -28.25
C GLY A 879 -23.24 47.44 -27.00
N HIS A 880 -22.21 47.49 -26.14
CA HIS A 880 -22.23 48.23 -24.88
C HIS A 880 -21.04 49.21 -24.73
N PRO A 881 -20.80 50.12 -25.69
CA PRO A 881 -19.58 50.95 -25.74
C PRO A 881 -19.48 51.99 -24.61
N LEU A 882 -20.61 52.29 -23.95
CA LEU A 882 -20.64 53.16 -22.77
C LEU A 882 -20.26 52.43 -21.48
N GLN A 883 -20.27 51.09 -21.47
CA GLN A 883 -20.09 50.25 -20.29
C GLN A 883 -18.86 49.33 -20.40
N LEU A 884 -18.41 49.01 -21.63
CA LEU A 884 -17.26 48.16 -21.91
C LEU A 884 -16.36 48.83 -22.95
N ARG A 885 -15.03 48.71 -22.77
CA ARG A 885 -14.03 49.23 -23.69
C ARG A 885 -12.90 48.23 -23.90
N VAL A 886 -12.62 47.91 -25.15
CA VAL A 886 -11.43 47.12 -25.52
C VAL A 886 -10.25 48.06 -25.72
N HIS A 887 -9.09 47.68 -25.20
CA HIS A 887 -7.82 48.28 -25.57
C HIS A 887 -6.73 47.21 -25.63
N GLU A 888 -5.74 47.44 -26.48
CA GLU A 888 -4.56 46.59 -26.57
C GLU A 888 -3.57 47.01 -25.48
N ARG A 889 -3.07 46.03 -24.71
CA ARG A 889 -2.04 46.23 -23.69
C ARG A 889 -0.88 45.28 -23.96
N THR A 890 0.32 45.83 -24.08
CA THR A 890 1.56 45.05 -24.15
C THR A 890 1.97 44.69 -22.73
N MET A 891 2.09 43.40 -22.41
CA MET A 891 2.51 42.95 -21.07
C MET A 891 3.90 42.32 -21.12
N THR A 892 4.72 42.62 -20.10
CA THR A 892 6.00 41.95 -19.83
C THR A 892 5.75 40.76 -18.90
N ARG A 893 6.56 39.70 -19.00
CA ARG A 893 6.42 38.49 -18.15
C ARG A 893 6.46 38.83 -16.65
N ASP A 894 7.18 39.88 -16.23
CA ASP A 894 7.24 40.31 -14.82
C ASP A 894 5.93 40.89 -14.21
N ASP A 895 4.85 41.09 -14.97
CA ASP A 895 3.53 41.49 -14.43
C ASP A 895 2.75 40.28 -13.82
N ASP A 896 3.49 39.26 -13.39
CA ASP A 896 3.05 37.93 -12.97
C ASP A 896 2.46 37.91 -11.54
N MET A 897 1.14 37.92 -11.49
CA MET A 897 0.31 37.36 -10.41
C MET A 897 -0.54 36.18 -10.94
N LEU A 898 -0.11 35.52 -12.03
CA LEU A 898 -1.02 34.70 -12.85
C LEU A 898 -0.47 33.39 -13.41
N TRP A 899 0.79 33.05 -13.17
CA TRP A 899 1.13 31.62 -13.06
C TRP A 899 0.91 31.31 -11.58
N GLY A 900 -0.08 30.47 -11.28
CA GLY A 900 -0.15 29.90 -9.93
C GLY A 900 1.21 29.30 -9.58
N ASP A 901 1.54 29.25 -8.29
CA ASP A 901 2.84 28.89 -7.67
C ASP A 901 3.39 27.48 -8.06
N ASP A 902 3.35 27.11 -9.34
CA ASP A 902 3.96 25.95 -9.97
C ASP A 902 5.36 26.40 -10.46
N ASP A 903 6.22 26.74 -9.49
CA ASP A 903 7.60 27.27 -9.65
C ASP A 903 8.60 26.22 -10.20
N GLU A 904 8.28 25.50 -11.27
CA GLU A 904 9.18 24.44 -11.80
C GLU A 904 9.35 24.40 -13.33
N TYR A 905 9.23 25.54 -14.03
CA TYR A 905 9.61 25.63 -15.45
C TYR A 905 10.82 26.54 -15.69
N ASP A 906 11.93 25.89 -16.09
CA ASP A 906 13.26 26.46 -16.40
C ASP A 906 13.26 27.75 -17.27
N ASP A 907 14.05 28.70 -16.80
CA ASP A 907 14.28 30.07 -17.29
C ASP A 907 15.07 30.19 -18.61
N GLU A 908 14.53 29.75 -19.76
CA GLU A 908 15.25 29.90 -21.05
C GLU A 908 14.46 30.51 -22.23
N TYR A 909 13.43 31.32 -21.96
CA TYR A 909 12.74 32.11 -23.01
C TYR A 909 12.76 33.61 -22.69
N ASP A 910 13.79 34.30 -23.21
CA ASP A 910 13.92 35.76 -23.20
C ASP A 910 13.02 36.44 -24.27
N ASP A 911 12.31 37.50 -23.86
CA ASP A 911 11.81 38.63 -24.66
C ASP A 911 10.57 38.51 -25.59
N ASP A 912 9.57 37.69 -25.28
CA ASP A 912 8.26 37.78 -25.97
C ASP A 912 7.28 38.73 -25.23
N GLN A 913 7.24 40.00 -25.64
CA GLN A 913 6.16 40.92 -25.27
C GLN A 913 4.84 40.46 -25.91
N ILE A 914 3.91 39.96 -25.09
CA ILE A 914 2.59 39.53 -25.58
C ILE A 914 1.66 40.75 -25.60
N VAL A 915 1.13 41.07 -26.79
CA VAL A 915 0.05 42.05 -26.94
C VAL A 915 -1.27 41.32 -26.69
N VAL A 916 -1.93 41.65 -25.58
CA VAL A 916 -3.24 41.10 -25.21
C VAL A 916 -4.33 42.14 -25.37
N ASN A 917 -5.50 41.69 -25.84
CA ASN A 917 -6.70 42.52 -25.84
C ASN A 917 -7.33 42.48 -24.45
N VAL A 918 -7.46 43.64 -23.81
CA VAL A 918 -8.08 43.75 -22.49
C VAL A 918 -9.43 44.44 -22.65
N VAL A 919 -10.49 43.75 -22.23
CA VAL A 919 -11.83 44.33 -22.10
C VAL A 919 -11.93 44.93 -20.71
N THR A 920 -12.27 46.21 -20.63
CA THR A 920 -12.40 46.93 -19.36
C THR A 920 -13.78 47.50 -19.14
N LYS A 921 -14.23 47.51 -17.88
CA LYS A 921 -15.50 48.14 -17.51
C LYS A 921 -15.31 49.65 -17.47
N VAL A 922 -16.13 50.36 -18.24
CA VAL A 922 -16.12 51.82 -18.27
C VAL A 922 -16.84 52.33 -17.04
N ARG A 923 -16.13 53.13 -16.24
CA ARG A 923 -16.67 53.81 -15.06
C ARG A 923 -17.86 54.72 -15.44
N GLN A 924 -19.00 54.49 -14.82
CA GLN A 924 -20.23 55.26 -14.95
C GLN A 924 -20.24 56.47 -14.00
N PRO A 925 -21.01 57.54 -14.31
CA PRO A 925 -21.20 58.66 -13.40
C PRO A 925 -21.72 58.20 -12.03
N GLY A 926 -21.02 58.58 -10.95
CA GLY A 926 -21.35 58.19 -9.58
C GLY A 926 -20.59 56.96 -9.05
N GLN A 927 -19.95 56.16 -9.91
CA GLN A 927 -19.03 55.10 -9.45
C GLN A 927 -17.71 55.72 -8.97
N VAL A 928 -17.07 55.16 -7.95
CA VAL A 928 -15.70 55.50 -7.50
C VAL A 928 -14.67 54.68 -8.29
N PRO A 929 -13.36 55.03 -8.31
CA PRO A 929 -12.34 54.15 -8.90
C PRO A 929 -12.36 52.74 -8.28
N VAL A 930 -12.00 51.73 -9.07
CA VAL A 930 -12.07 50.32 -8.67
C VAL A 930 -11.22 50.03 -7.44
N ASP A 931 -10.07 50.66 -7.28
CA ASP A 931 -9.24 50.52 -6.07
C ASP A 931 -9.91 51.09 -4.81
N VAL A 932 -10.69 52.16 -4.97
CA VAL A 932 -11.51 52.74 -3.89
C VAL A 932 -12.67 51.81 -3.56
N LEU A 933 -13.31 51.21 -4.57
CA LEU A 933 -14.38 50.21 -4.37
C LEU A 933 -13.83 48.92 -3.75
N ARG A 934 -12.67 48.42 -4.16
CA ARG A 934 -11.94 47.30 -3.53
C ARG A 934 -11.67 47.60 -2.07
N SER A 935 -11.11 48.76 -1.78
CA SER A 935 -10.82 49.19 -0.42
C SER A 935 -12.09 49.36 0.41
N HIS A 936 -13.21 49.79 -0.20
CA HIS A 936 -14.49 49.89 0.47
C HIS A 936 -15.16 48.53 0.70
N LEU A 937 -15.14 47.63 -0.28
CA LEU A 937 -15.70 46.26 -0.15
C LEU A 937 -14.86 45.40 0.79
N ARG A 938 -13.53 45.56 0.82
CA ARG A 938 -12.68 44.98 1.87
C ARG A 938 -13.10 45.51 3.24
N ARG A 939 -13.17 46.83 3.41
CA ARG A 939 -13.66 47.44 4.67
C ARG A 939 -15.06 46.97 5.07
N ARG A 940 -15.97 46.81 4.12
CA ARG A 940 -17.34 46.30 4.36
C ARG A 940 -17.35 44.82 4.72
N ARG A 941 -16.56 43.98 4.04
CA ARG A 941 -16.39 42.56 4.40
C ARG A 941 -15.79 42.42 5.79
N ASP A 942 -14.78 43.24 6.11
CA ASP A 942 -14.14 43.25 7.42
C ASP A 942 -15.12 43.76 8.49
N TYR A 943 -15.95 44.74 8.16
CA TYR A 943 -17.06 45.18 9.01
C TYR A 943 -18.09 44.07 9.23
N ASP A 944 -18.60 43.42 8.18
CA ASP A 944 -19.59 42.35 8.29
C ASP A 944 -19.03 41.16 9.10
N LYS A 945 -17.74 40.81 8.92
CA LYS A 945 -17.02 39.84 9.75
C LYS A 945 -16.94 40.29 11.21
N THR A 946 -16.57 41.54 11.45
CA THR A 946 -16.48 42.12 12.80
C THR A 946 -17.85 42.13 13.48
N LEU A 947 -18.91 42.48 12.75
CA LEU A 947 -20.29 42.48 13.24
C LEU A 947 -20.78 41.07 13.58
N ALA A 948 -20.48 40.08 12.75
CA ALA A 948 -20.79 38.68 13.04
C ALA A 948 -20.06 38.20 14.30
N ARG A 949 -18.76 38.53 14.43
CA ARG A 949 -17.94 38.26 15.63
C ARG A 949 -18.51 38.97 16.87
N SER A 950 -18.91 40.24 16.75
CA SER A 950 -19.52 40.98 17.86
C SER A 950 -20.87 40.44 18.29
N ARG A 951 -21.69 39.92 17.37
CA ARG A 951 -22.91 39.19 17.75
C ARG A 951 -22.57 37.92 18.52
N ARG A 952 -21.62 37.13 18.03
CA ARG A 952 -21.17 35.90 18.71
C ARG A 952 -20.64 36.18 20.13
N VAL A 953 -19.83 37.22 20.29
CA VAL A 953 -19.33 37.63 21.61
C VAL A 953 -20.46 38.16 22.52
N ALA A 954 -21.45 38.86 21.97
CA ALA A 954 -22.62 39.29 22.73
C ALA A 954 -23.48 38.11 23.20
N ASP A 955 -23.64 37.07 22.37
CA ASP A 955 -24.34 35.84 22.74
C ASP A 955 -23.59 35.12 23.88
N ILE A 956 -22.26 34.98 23.78
CA ILE A 956 -21.41 34.41 24.86
C ILE A 956 -21.54 35.23 26.14
N LEU A 957 -21.52 36.56 26.05
CA LEU A 957 -21.69 37.43 27.22
C LEU A 957 -23.06 37.24 27.88
N GLN A 958 -24.12 37.06 27.07
CA GLN A 958 -25.46 36.81 27.59
C GLN A 958 -25.51 35.47 28.32
N GLU A 959 -25.05 34.39 27.70
CA GLU A 959 -24.99 33.03 28.27
C GLU A 959 -24.27 33.04 29.63
N VAL A 960 -23.05 33.57 29.65
CA VAL A 960 -22.23 33.64 30.86
C VAL A 960 -22.85 34.54 31.94
N THR A 961 -23.59 35.57 31.57
CA THR A 961 -24.30 36.43 32.54
C THR A 961 -25.51 35.70 33.16
N GLU A 962 -26.22 34.89 32.37
CA GLU A 962 -27.29 34.04 32.87
C GLU A 962 -26.76 32.99 33.85
N ASP A 963 -25.60 32.38 33.55
CA ASP A 963 -24.94 31.42 34.45
C ASP A 963 -24.50 32.05 35.78
N ILE A 964 -23.88 33.24 35.75
CA ILE A 964 -23.52 33.98 36.98
C ILE A 964 -24.78 34.29 37.82
N LEU A 965 -25.87 34.71 37.18
CA LEU A 965 -27.12 35.01 37.88
C LEU A 965 -27.71 33.74 38.52
N GLN A 966 -27.62 32.60 37.83
CA GLN A 966 -28.07 31.32 38.35
C GLN A 966 -27.22 30.90 39.58
N GLU A 967 -25.89 30.98 39.51
CA GLU A 967 -25.00 30.68 40.63
C GLU A 967 -25.29 31.55 41.87
N VAL A 968 -25.56 32.84 41.67
CA VAL A 968 -25.94 33.76 42.75
C VAL A 968 -27.29 33.37 43.36
N THR A 969 -28.28 33.00 42.55
CA THR A 969 -29.60 32.59 43.05
C THR A 969 -29.57 31.24 43.78
N GLU A 970 -28.77 30.28 43.32
CA GLU A 970 -28.62 28.98 43.97
C GLU A 970 -27.83 29.07 45.29
N SER A 971 -26.90 30.02 45.40
CA SER A 971 -26.19 30.30 46.65
C SER A 971 -27.08 30.93 47.72
N ASP A 972 -28.06 31.76 47.33
CA ASP A 972 -28.98 32.44 48.26
C ASP A 972 -30.09 31.51 48.79
N ASP A 973 -30.45 30.44 48.07
CA ASP A 973 -31.43 29.43 48.51
C ASP A 973 -30.81 28.31 49.38
N GLY A 974 -29.48 28.30 49.56
CA GLY A 974 -28.71 27.30 50.31
C GLY A 974 -28.26 27.70 51.73
N GLU A 975 -28.42 28.97 52.11
CA GLU A 975 -28.27 29.48 53.50
C GLU A 975 -29.63 29.63 54.19
#